data_AF-A0A2W5YGT5-F1
#
_entry.id   AF-A0A2W5YGT5-F1
#
_cell.length_a   1.000
_cell.length_b   1.000
_cell.length_c   1.000
_cell.angle_alpha   90.00
_cell.angle_beta   90.00
_cell.angle_gamma   90.00
#
_symmetry.space_group_name_H-M   'P 1'
#
loop_
_entity.id
_entity.type
_entity.pdbx_description
1 polymer ?
#
loop_
_entity_poly.entity_id
_entity_poly.type
_entity_poly.pdbx_seq_one_letter_code
_entity_poly.pdbx_strand_id
1 'polypeptide(L)'
;MKPAPRGIWRPVGSLLLIACAAGLLAADNSWIGTALDFFDPGPWFADLPINDPPSPSAPAEIQSPAPTRAQLSMGQLVNGLLFSHPAGPWTLAASNNQIISAWISRDAEISANQASADYAAVAFISPSFATSGSSIFSSGDGRALTANNQIVPLANNTPTWIAAPVSGDWNTNANWSSGTAPNDSTDTATFATSSITSLSLSASTEIAAITFNAGASAFTITAGPALTLTISGAGITNNSGVTQNFLTDVDGAGNSGLIQFLNSATAGISTKFTNKGSSVNGALGGNTFFSDTSTAGSGAFVNNGGTAAAAGGGGTDFFSSSNAGHGTFTNNGGTVVDGGAGLTNFFNSADAMNGAFNNNGGTVSGNGGGQTQFFNASTANAGTFTNQGGTVSGAFGGLTLFGGDSAAIFSTAGTGTFTNNPGTSAGSFAGLTLFTSFASADHGTFTNLGATVDTAEGGLTQFTNASSAGNGTFTNNGGTAVGAGGGSTTFSNTASAGSATFTTNGGTGGAQGGTMTFFDSSTAGSGIFVTNGSAVSGVFGGTVTFLNSSSASTGSFTNNGGLASGTIGGVLDFQGSSTAGAATVTNNGGTVGGASGSLTRFFDTSSAGSATLIANAGTFGSGAGRIQFQNDSTGGTATVKLLDGGSLDIKEHNASGVTIGSLEGNGDVFLGPNNLTVGSNNTSTTFSGVIQDGGVNGPTGGSFTKIGTGTLTLSGANTYSGGTTVSSGTLLANTAGPDSATGSGTVAVNNTGTLGGTGTISGATTINGGGRITGNTAGTIGSLTLQNNVTFAGTSSSSLASYFVDLASGANNSDRLVIGGILDLSNSFDQIAFSGTPDGTNSYILATYASHTGTFDFGTAPSGYTLNYGDTQLTLDPTPVPEASTWIGAALALGAVALMSRRRIADRRRQRVIS
;
A
#
# COMPACT_ATOMS: atom_id res chain seq x y z
N MET A 1 -22.73 25.47 59.15
CA MET A 1 -23.28 24.62 58.07
C MET A 1 -22.57 25.07 56.79
N LYS A 2 -21.66 24.34 56.12
CA LYS A 2 -21.30 22.90 56.07
C LYS A 2 -22.44 22.00 55.56
N PRO A 3 -22.19 20.90 54.80
CA PRO A 3 -20.95 20.45 54.10
C PRO A 3 -21.21 20.17 52.56
N ALA A 4 -20.28 19.84 51.64
CA ALA A 4 -19.03 19.04 51.64
C ALA A 4 -19.27 17.55 52.00
N PRO A 5 -18.34 16.57 51.83
CA PRO A 5 -16.90 16.60 51.42
C PRO A 5 -16.54 15.54 50.32
N ARG A 6 -15.30 15.20 49.89
CA ARG A 6 -13.86 15.64 49.94
C ARG A 6 -13.13 14.81 48.84
N GLY A 7 -11.91 15.07 48.36
CA GLY A 7 -10.80 15.98 48.72
C GLY A 7 -9.50 15.48 48.03
N ILE A 8 -8.34 16.15 47.99
CA ILE A 8 -7.89 17.41 48.61
C ILE A 8 -6.70 18.01 47.79
N TRP A 9 -6.86 19.29 47.40
CA TRP A 9 -5.91 20.42 47.31
C TRP A 9 -4.58 20.45 46.50
N ARG A 10 -4.45 21.59 45.79
CA ARG A 10 -3.26 22.29 45.25
C ARG A 10 -2.63 23.20 46.38
N PRO A 11 -1.88 24.33 46.16
CA PRO A 11 -1.26 24.95 44.96
C PRO A 11 0.15 25.62 45.11
N VAL A 12 0.68 26.11 43.97
CA VAL A 12 1.52 27.34 43.77
C VAL A 12 2.90 27.48 44.46
N GLY A 13 3.95 27.61 43.63
CA GLY A 13 4.74 28.86 43.53
C GLY A 13 6.01 29.07 44.38
N SER A 14 7.16 29.00 43.70
CA SER A 14 8.34 29.89 43.83
C SER A 14 9.31 29.81 45.04
N LEU A 15 10.60 29.72 44.67
CA LEU A 15 11.84 30.11 45.38
C LEU A 15 12.15 29.50 46.77
N LEU A 16 13.22 28.69 46.81
CA LEU A 16 14.24 28.81 47.86
C LEU A 16 15.66 28.63 47.27
N LEU A 17 16.66 29.03 48.04
CA LEU A 17 18.00 29.48 47.63
C LEU A 17 19.10 28.39 47.82
N ILE A 18 20.30 28.66 47.28
CA ILE A 18 21.65 28.26 47.79
C ILE A 18 22.36 26.97 47.26
N ALA A 19 23.54 27.25 46.66
CA ALA A 19 24.87 26.58 46.67
C ALA A 19 25.18 25.20 46.02
N CYS A 20 26.07 25.28 45.02
CA CYS A 20 27.41 24.67 44.92
C CYS A 20 27.77 23.28 45.51
N ALA A 21 28.18 22.40 44.59
CA ALA A 21 29.52 21.76 44.49
C ALA A 21 29.99 20.62 45.45
N ALA A 22 30.20 19.46 44.83
CA ALA A 22 31.36 18.53 44.91
C ALA A 22 31.76 17.80 46.23
N GLY A 23 32.10 16.50 46.07
CA GLY A 23 32.65 15.58 47.09
C GLY A 23 31.96 14.20 46.99
N LEU A 24 32.53 13.07 46.53
CA LEU A 24 33.87 12.42 46.57
C LEU A 24 34.04 11.41 47.74
N LEU A 25 34.45 10.18 47.37
CA LEU A 25 35.01 9.05 48.17
C LEU A 25 34.11 8.07 48.98
N ALA A 26 34.09 6.83 48.46
CA ALA A 26 34.42 5.52 49.08
C ALA A 26 33.82 5.06 50.43
N ALA A 27 33.22 3.85 50.45
CA ALA A 27 33.84 2.59 50.94
C ALA A 27 32.86 1.38 50.89
N ASP A 28 33.43 0.16 50.91
CA ASP A 28 32.80 -1.16 51.19
C ASP A 28 31.66 -1.67 50.27
N ASN A 29 31.50 -2.97 49.99
CA ASN A 29 32.13 -4.18 50.53
C ASN A 29 32.53 -5.17 49.42
N SER A 30 33.55 -5.99 49.67
CA SER A 30 33.83 -7.22 48.89
C SER A 30 32.87 -8.35 49.27
N TRP A 31 32.90 -9.49 48.55
CA TRP A 31 32.81 -10.87 49.06
C TRP A 31 33.27 -11.84 47.95
N ILE A 32 33.71 -13.06 48.32
CA ILE A 32 34.61 -13.94 47.53
C ILE A 32 33.97 -15.30 47.18
N GLY A 33 34.42 -15.93 46.08
CA GLY A 33 34.27 -17.39 45.85
C GLY A 33 34.30 -17.79 44.35
N THR A 34 35.42 -17.77 43.63
CA THR A 34 36.48 -18.83 43.50
C THR A 34 36.03 -20.22 43.01
N ALA A 35 36.46 -20.63 41.81
CA ALA A 35 37.09 -21.94 41.56
C ALA A 35 37.73 -22.05 40.15
N LEU A 36 38.84 -22.78 40.09
CA LEU A 36 39.68 -23.13 38.93
C LEU A 36 40.17 -24.60 39.18
N ASP A 37 40.59 -25.42 38.22
CA ASP A 37 40.87 -25.24 36.78
C ASP A 37 40.83 -26.64 36.07
N PHE A 38 41.35 -26.74 34.84
CA PHE A 38 41.81 -27.96 34.13
C PHE A 38 40.75 -28.97 33.58
N PHE A 39 40.71 -29.13 32.24
CA PHE A 39 41.43 -30.22 31.53
C PHE A 39 41.40 -30.05 29.99
N ASP A 40 42.46 -30.51 29.31
CA ASP A 40 42.66 -30.54 27.83
C ASP A 40 42.77 -32.04 27.36
N PRO A 41 43.15 -32.44 26.12
CA PRO A 41 42.18 -32.95 25.12
C PRO A 41 42.43 -34.38 24.56
N GLY A 42 41.44 -34.91 23.82
CA GLY A 42 41.58 -36.06 22.88
C GLY A 42 41.54 -37.49 23.50
N PRO A 43 41.60 -38.59 22.70
CA PRO A 43 41.77 -38.66 21.22
C PRO A 43 40.85 -39.67 20.45
N TRP A 44 40.97 -39.63 19.12
CA TRP A 44 40.88 -40.71 18.09
C TRP A 44 39.78 -41.81 18.09
N PHE A 45 39.20 -42.01 16.90
CA PHE A 45 39.33 -43.28 16.15
C PHE A 45 39.40 -43.02 14.62
N ALA A 46 39.99 -43.94 13.86
CA ALA A 46 40.37 -43.76 12.44
C ALA A 46 40.06 -45.01 11.58
N ASP A 47 40.40 -44.90 10.28
CA ASP A 47 40.58 -45.96 9.25
C ASP A 47 39.32 -46.62 8.62
N LEU A 48 38.95 -46.37 7.35
CA LEU A 48 39.51 -46.79 6.01
C LEU A 48 38.71 -47.99 5.41
N PRO A 49 38.72 -48.33 4.09
CA PRO A 49 39.38 -47.73 2.91
C PRO A 49 38.56 -47.58 1.58
N ILE A 50 39.03 -46.68 0.69
CA ILE A 50 39.26 -46.78 -0.78
C ILE A 50 38.26 -47.54 -1.71
N ASN A 51 37.73 -46.81 -2.71
CA ASN A 51 37.91 -47.14 -4.15
C ASN A 51 37.61 -45.93 -5.07
N ASP A 52 38.59 -45.60 -5.92
CA ASP A 52 38.67 -44.53 -6.95
C ASP A 52 38.70 -45.23 -8.35
N PRO A 53 38.82 -44.58 -9.56
CA PRO A 53 38.75 -43.17 -10.01
C PRO A 53 37.84 -43.06 -11.30
N PRO A 54 37.99 -42.15 -12.31
CA PRO A 54 38.77 -40.89 -12.44
C PRO A 54 38.06 -39.62 -12.98
N SER A 55 38.73 -38.48 -12.77
CA SER A 55 38.48 -37.09 -13.25
C SER A 55 38.81 -36.89 -14.78
N PRO A 56 38.68 -35.68 -15.43
CA PRO A 56 39.24 -34.35 -15.06
C PRO A 56 38.32 -33.13 -15.39
N SER A 57 38.60 -31.83 -15.15
CA SER A 57 39.58 -31.05 -14.35
C SER A 57 39.14 -29.58 -14.33
N ALA A 58 39.35 -28.83 -13.23
CA ALA A 58 39.15 -27.37 -13.17
C ALA A 58 40.33 -26.67 -12.44
N PRO A 59 40.76 -25.45 -12.84
CA PRO A 59 41.93 -24.79 -12.25
C PRO A 59 41.62 -23.71 -11.19
N ALA A 60 42.40 -23.77 -10.10
CA ALA A 60 42.93 -22.69 -9.27
C ALA A 60 42.01 -21.63 -8.62
N GLU A 61 42.04 -21.59 -7.28
CA GLU A 61 41.49 -20.59 -6.38
C GLU A 61 42.59 -19.62 -5.89
N ILE A 62 42.26 -18.34 -5.64
CA ILE A 62 43.12 -17.37 -4.93
C ILE A 62 42.36 -16.84 -3.72
N GLN A 63 42.98 -16.91 -2.54
CA GLN A 63 42.35 -16.55 -1.27
C GLN A 63 42.17 -15.04 -1.06
N SER A 64 41.08 -14.67 -0.38
CA SER A 64 40.88 -13.36 0.26
C SER A 64 40.44 -13.54 1.72
N PRO A 65 41.02 -12.80 2.70
CA PRO A 65 40.66 -12.93 4.11
C PRO A 65 39.48 -12.04 4.54
N ALA A 66 38.77 -12.48 5.58
CA ALA A 66 37.59 -11.81 6.14
C ALA A 66 37.92 -10.53 6.98
N PRO A 67 36.94 -9.62 7.17
CA PRO A 67 37.20 -8.32 7.81
C PRO A 67 37.07 -8.35 9.35
N THR A 68 37.94 -7.61 10.04
CA THR A 68 37.82 -7.30 11.47
C THR A 68 37.27 -5.89 11.69
N ARG A 69 36.31 -5.75 12.62
CA ARG A 69 35.78 -4.45 13.07
C ARG A 69 36.77 -3.74 13.99
N ALA A 70 36.94 -2.43 13.81
CA ALA A 70 37.54 -1.54 14.81
C ALA A 70 36.54 -0.44 15.20
N GLN A 71 36.38 -0.19 16.51
CA GLN A 71 35.58 0.92 17.02
C GLN A 71 36.39 2.22 17.02
N LEU A 72 35.76 3.33 16.66
CA LEU A 72 36.32 4.67 16.80
C LEU A 72 35.90 5.27 18.15
N SER A 73 36.83 5.92 18.86
CA SER A 73 36.59 6.61 20.12
C SER A 73 36.64 8.14 19.94
N MET A 74 35.93 8.87 20.82
CA MET A 74 35.65 10.31 20.72
C MET A 74 36.87 11.21 21.08
N GLY A 75 38.07 10.89 20.57
CA GLY A 75 39.34 11.50 20.99
C GLY A 75 40.08 12.34 19.94
N GLN A 76 39.54 12.52 18.73
CA GLN A 76 40.23 13.21 17.62
C GLN A 76 39.48 14.43 17.06
N LEU A 77 38.41 14.88 17.70
CA LEU A 77 37.87 16.22 17.47
C LEU A 77 38.59 17.23 18.39
N VAL A 78 39.02 18.36 17.81
CA VAL A 78 39.63 19.54 18.47
C VAL A 78 41.12 19.44 18.83
N ASN A 79 42.00 19.79 17.88
CA ASN A 79 43.01 20.87 18.00
C ASN A 79 43.94 20.91 16.76
N GLY A 80 44.20 22.09 16.18
CA GLY A 80 45.19 22.20 15.08
C GLY A 80 45.05 23.40 14.12
N LEU A 81 44.92 24.62 14.63
CA LEU A 81 45.16 25.83 13.82
C LEU A 81 46.67 26.10 13.65
N LEU A 82 47.01 26.85 12.58
CA LEU A 82 48.31 27.44 12.21
C LEU A 82 49.35 26.60 11.41
N PHE A 83 49.60 27.13 10.21
CA PHE A 83 50.82 27.13 9.36
C PHE A 83 52.03 26.23 9.70
N SER A 84 52.46 25.45 8.71
CA SER A 84 53.86 25.45 8.22
C SER A 84 54.00 24.81 6.83
N HIS A 85 54.65 25.49 5.88
CA HIS A 85 55.22 24.87 4.68
C HIS A 85 56.42 23.97 5.05
N PRO A 86 56.79 23.03 4.16
CA PRO A 86 58.20 22.90 3.79
C PRO A 86 58.43 22.98 2.27
N ALA A 87 59.67 23.34 1.89
CA ALA A 87 60.06 23.61 0.51
C ALA A 87 60.76 22.42 -0.17
N GLY A 88 60.66 22.34 -1.50
CA GLY A 88 61.43 21.40 -2.34
C GLY A 88 60.91 21.39 -3.79
N PRO A 89 61.75 21.62 -4.82
CA PRO A 89 61.27 21.77 -6.19
C PRO A 89 61.06 20.41 -6.88
N TRP A 90 59.97 20.28 -7.64
CA TRP A 90 59.80 19.20 -8.62
C TRP A 90 59.70 19.79 -10.02
N THR A 91 60.59 19.32 -10.89
CA THR A 91 60.70 19.72 -12.29
C THR A 91 59.51 19.21 -13.09
N LEU A 92 59.01 20.05 -13.99
CA LEU A 92 57.91 19.75 -14.90
C LEU A 92 58.27 18.57 -15.84
N ALA A 93 57.52 17.47 -15.73
CA ALA A 93 57.52 16.39 -16.72
C ALA A 93 56.08 16.18 -17.18
N ALA A 94 55.78 16.57 -18.42
CA ALA A 94 54.45 16.44 -18.98
C ALA A 94 54.22 15.01 -19.51
N SER A 95 53.43 14.21 -18.79
CA SER A 95 52.60 13.15 -19.39
C SER A 95 51.57 12.56 -18.42
N ASN A 96 50.36 12.40 -18.94
CA ASN A 96 49.28 11.49 -18.51
C ASN A 96 48.51 11.79 -17.20
N ASN A 97 47.23 12.13 -17.39
CA ASN A 97 46.17 12.15 -16.38
C ASN A 97 46.07 10.82 -15.61
N GLN A 98 46.30 10.84 -14.30
CA GLN A 98 45.63 9.94 -13.35
C GLN A 98 45.29 10.70 -12.07
N ILE A 99 44.01 10.98 -11.86
CA ILE A 99 43.48 11.42 -10.56
C ILE A 99 43.05 10.16 -9.80
N ILE A 100 43.50 10.05 -8.55
CA ILE A 100 43.11 8.99 -7.63
C ILE A 100 41.71 9.32 -7.12
N SER A 101 40.69 8.60 -7.60
CA SER A 101 39.35 8.61 -7.02
C SER A 101 39.26 7.59 -5.89
N ALA A 102 38.76 8.03 -4.74
CA ALA A 102 38.41 7.14 -3.65
C ALA A 102 37.09 7.62 -3.04
N TRP A 103 35.98 6.92 -3.34
CA TRP A 103 35.17 6.18 -2.35
C TRP A 103 33.91 5.54 -2.98
N ILE A 104 33.54 4.37 -2.44
CA ILE A 104 32.32 3.58 -2.64
C ILE A 104 31.97 3.13 -4.08
N SER A 105 32.35 1.89 -4.38
CA SER A 105 31.56 0.99 -5.23
C SER A 105 31.25 -0.29 -4.45
N ARG A 106 29.99 -0.47 -4.02
CA ARG A 106 29.41 -1.79 -3.76
C ARG A 106 27.90 -1.68 -3.64
N ASP A 107 27.19 -2.16 -4.65
CA ASP A 107 26.46 -3.44 -4.55
C ASP A 107 26.02 -3.83 -5.97
N ALA A 108 26.23 -5.09 -6.32
CA ALA A 108 25.91 -5.64 -7.63
C ALA A 108 25.09 -6.92 -7.41
N GLU A 109 23.79 -6.85 -7.70
CA GLU A 109 22.93 -7.98 -8.11
C GLU A 109 21.54 -7.42 -8.47
N ILE A 110 21.37 -7.08 -9.75
CA ILE A 110 20.03 -6.94 -10.37
C ILE A 110 19.98 -8.00 -11.46
N SER A 111 19.24 -9.07 -11.20
CA SER A 111 18.99 -10.12 -12.17
C SER A 111 17.99 -9.63 -13.22
N ALA A 112 18.34 -9.84 -14.49
CA ALA A 112 17.53 -9.36 -15.60
C ALA A 112 16.22 -10.16 -15.74
N ASN A 113 15.07 -9.47 -15.77
CA ASN A 113 14.02 -9.81 -16.72
C ASN A 113 13.04 -8.65 -17.00
N GLN A 114 12.64 -8.57 -18.27
CA GLN A 114 11.63 -7.69 -18.88
C GLN A 114 11.99 -6.23 -19.22
N ALA A 115 12.08 -5.98 -20.54
CA ALA A 115 11.85 -4.73 -21.26
C ALA A 115 12.82 -3.54 -21.05
N SER A 116 14.12 -3.78 -21.21
CA SER A 116 15.10 -2.72 -21.47
C SER A 116 14.94 -2.13 -22.89
N ALA A 117 14.50 -0.88 -22.98
CA ALA A 117 14.99 0.03 -24.02
C ALA A 117 16.24 0.73 -23.44
N ASP A 118 17.31 0.86 -24.23
CA ASP A 118 18.64 1.25 -23.75
C ASP A 118 18.71 2.70 -23.22
N TYR A 119 18.33 2.88 -21.96
CA TYR A 119 18.65 4.07 -21.19
C TYR A 119 20.14 4.02 -20.80
N ALA A 120 20.98 4.55 -21.70
CA ALA A 120 22.33 4.93 -21.34
C ALA A 120 22.28 6.04 -20.28
N ALA A 121 22.34 5.63 -19.00
CA ALA A 121 22.68 6.52 -17.90
C ALA A 121 24.12 7.03 -18.13
N VAL A 122 24.25 8.11 -18.90
CA VAL A 122 25.50 8.85 -19.02
C VAL A 122 25.82 9.34 -17.63
N ALA A 123 26.76 8.67 -16.96
CA ALA A 123 27.30 9.12 -15.69
C ALA A 123 27.90 10.50 -15.92
N PHE A 124 27.18 11.55 -15.48
CA PHE A 124 27.69 12.91 -15.53
C PHE A 124 28.95 12.95 -14.68
N ILE A 125 30.10 12.97 -15.34
CA ILE A 125 31.32 13.50 -14.77
C ILE A 125 30.99 14.96 -14.47
N SER A 126 30.71 15.26 -13.20
CA SER A 126 30.71 16.64 -12.71
C SER A 126 31.94 17.31 -13.28
N PRO A 127 31.83 18.47 -13.98
CA PRO A 127 33.00 19.20 -14.39
C PRO A 127 33.85 19.43 -13.14
N SER A 128 34.98 18.73 -13.04
CA SER A 128 35.90 18.93 -11.94
C SER A 128 36.25 20.41 -11.95
N PHE A 129 36.08 21.09 -10.82
CA PHE A 129 36.37 22.51 -10.71
C PHE A 129 37.82 22.74 -11.17
N ALA A 130 37.96 23.16 -12.42
CA ALA A 130 39.24 23.37 -13.06
C ALA A 130 39.75 24.73 -12.58
N THR A 131 40.28 24.76 -11.35
CA THR A 131 41.10 25.86 -10.86
C THR A 131 42.44 25.81 -11.58
N SER A 132 42.43 26.06 -12.90
CA SER A 132 43.63 26.29 -13.71
C SER A 132 44.22 27.62 -13.29
N GLY A 133 45.16 27.56 -12.35
CA GLY A 133 45.68 28.73 -11.67
C GLY A 133 46.40 29.70 -12.60
N SER A 134 45.84 30.90 -12.75
CA SER A 134 46.54 32.19 -12.90
C SER A 134 45.56 33.37 -12.83
N SER A 135 44.75 33.43 -11.77
CA SER A 135 43.94 34.60 -11.44
C SER A 135 44.12 34.98 -9.97
N ILE A 136 44.11 36.29 -9.72
CA ILE A 136 44.16 36.87 -8.37
C ILE A 136 42.85 36.48 -7.67
N PHE A 137 42.93 36.12 -6.38
CA PHE A 137 41.72 35.95 -5.55
C PHE A 137 40.94 37.28 -5.47
N SER A 138 39.92 37.45 -6.30
CA SER A 138 38.73 38.21 -5.91
C SER A 138 37.84 37.29 -5.09
N SER A 139 37.75 37.54 -3.78
CA SER A 139 36.51 37.20 -3.09
C SER A 139 35.41 38.04 -3.73
N GLY A 140 34.17 37.53 -3.82
CA GLY A 140 33.02 38.19 -4.45
C GLY A 140 32.53 39.48 -3.77
N ASP A 141 33.39 40.14 -2.99
CA ASP A 141 33.13 41.32 -2.16
C ASP A 141 33.46 42.64 -2.89
N GLY A 142 33.78 42.58 -4.19
CA GLY A 142 34.07 43.74 -5.05
C GLY A 142 35.33 44.51 -4.66
N ARG A 143 36.42 43.82 -4.26
CA ARG A 143 37.63 44.45 -3.71
C ARG A 143 38.91 43.86 -4.31
N ALA A 144 39.83 44.73 -4.70
CA ALA A 144 41.17 44.36 -5.16
C ALA A 144 42.23 44.64 -4.09
N LEU A 145 43.22 43.74 -3.99
CA LEU A 145 44.44 43.99 -3.23
C LEU A 145 45.44 44.72 -4.13
N THR A 146 45.67 46.00 -3.87
CA THR A 146 46.68 46.78 -4.59
C THR A 146 48.10 46.30 -4.26
N ALA A 147 49.09 46.68 -5.08
CA ALA A 147 50.52 46.35 -4.88
C ALA A 147 51.12 46.78 -3.53
N ASN A 148 50.39 47.58 -2.74
CA ASN A 148 50.78 48.05 -1.40
C ASN A 148 49.96 47.36 -0.27
N ASN A 149 49.32 46.21 -0.53
CA ASN A 149 48.41 45.51 0.40
C ASN A 149 47.23 46.36 0.93
N GLN A 150 46.84 47.43 0.22
CA GLN A 150 45.60 48.13 0.51
C GLN A 150 44.43 47.46 -0.22
N ILE A 151 43.38 47.12 0.53
CA ILE A 151 42.10 46.62 0.01
C ILE A 151 41.30 47.82 -0.49
N VAL A 152 41.13 47.94 -1.80
CA VAL A 152 40.40 49.06 -2.44
C VAL A 152 39.15 48.48 -3.13
N PRO A 153 37.98 49.14 -3.04
CA PRO A 153 36.83 48.75 -3.85
C PRO A 153 37.19 48.80 -5.34
N LEU A 154 36.76 47.79 -6.09
CA LEU A 154 36.72 47.88 -7.54
C LEU A 154 35.72 48.99 -7.92
N ALA A 155 36.05 49.77 -8.95
CA ALA A 155 35.21 50.88 -9.36
C ALA A 155 34.09 50.35 -10.26
N ASN A 156 32.86 50.22 -9.73
CA ASN A 156 31.68 49.77 -10.46
C ASN A 156 31.55 50.52 -11.81
N ASN A 157 31.95 49.90 -12.91
CA ASN A 157 31.81 50.48 -14.24
C ASN A 157 30.42 50.14 -14.78
N THR A 158 29.74 51.12 -15.39
CA THR A 158 28.38 50.95 -15.92
C THR A 158 28.33 51.29 -17.42
N PRO A 159 29.17 50.65 -18.25
CA PRO A 159 29.31 51.03 -19.64
C PRO A 159 28.04 50.73 -20.44
N THR A 160 27.68 51.64 -21.34
CA THR A 160 26.52 51.46 -22.24
C THR A 160 26.98 51.02 -23.62
N TRP A 161 26.36 49.96 -24.15
CA TRP A 161 26.53 49.52 -25.54
C TRP A 161 26.07 50.62 -26.49
N ILE A 162 26.96 51.09 -27.36
CA ILE A 162 26.72 52.33 -28.11
C ILE A 162 25.69 52.14 -29.24
N ALA A 163 25.11 53.25 -29.71
CA ALA A 163 24.05 53.22 -30.73
C ALA A 163 24.53 52.75 -32.12
N ALA A 164 25.83 52.90 -32.41
CA ALA A 164 26.47 52.46 -33.66
C ALA A 164 27.84 51.82 -33.34
N PRO A 165 27.86 50.57 -32.84
CA PRO A 165 29.08 49.85 -32.50
C PRO A 165 29.84 49.42 -33.77
N VAL A 166 31.14 49.15 -33.66
CA VAL A 166 31.99 48.74 -34.79
C VAL A 166 31.87 47.25 -35.11
N SER A 167 31.38 46.44 -34.17
CA SER A 167 31.16 45.00 -34.31
C SER A 167 30.04 44.51 -33.38
N GLY A 168 29.64 43.25 -33.52
CA GLY A 168 28.81 42.54 -32.54
C GLY A 168 29.61 41.87 -31.42
N ASP A 169 30.91 42.11 -31.31
CA ASP A 169 31.73 41.48 -30.27
C ASP A 169 31.61 42.23 -28.94
N TRP A 170 31.20 41.52 -27.88
CA TRP A 170 31.10 42.06 -26.53
C TRP A 170 32.45 42.58 -26.03
N ASN A 171 33.54 41.86 -26.29
CA ASN A 171 34.85 42.15 -25.70
C ASN A 171 35.60 43.26 -26.47
N THR A 172 35.06 43.75 -27.59
CA THR A 172 35.59 44.90 -28.31
C THR A 172 35.29 46.19 -27.55
N ASN A 173 36.30 46.70 -26.84
CA ASN A 173 36.26 47.96 -26.06
C ASN A 173 35.61 49.17 -26.78
N ALA A 174 35.76 49.27 -28.11
CA ALA A 174 35.22 50.37 -28.90
C ALA A 174 33.68 50.37 -29.03
N ASN A 175 33.00 49.28 -28.64
CA ASN A 175 31.54 49.17 -28.65
C ASN A 175 30.87 49.74 -27.38
N TRP A 176 31.66 50.20 -26.41
CA TRP A 176 31.19 50.60 -25.08
C TRP A 176 31.49 52.06 -24.76
N SER A 177 30.55 52.74 -24.10
CA SER A 177 30.62 54.18 -23.83
C SER A 177 31.78 54.63 -22.93
N SER A 178 32.37 53.74 -22.14
CA SER A 178 33.57 54.01 -21.33
C SER A 178 34.88 53.83 -22.10
N GLY A 179 34.84 53.25 -23.31
CA GLY A 179 36.03 52.74 -24.01
C GLY A 179 36.60 51.45 -23.40
N THR A 180 35.85 50.78 -22.53
CA THR A 180 36.20 49.49 -21.89
C THR A 180 34.99 48.57 -21.89
N ALA A 181 35.15 47.33 -22.34
CA ALA A 181 34.10 46.32 -22.23
C ALA A 181 33.90 45.91 -20.75
N PRO A 182 32.65 45.72 -20.29
CA PRO A 182 32.37 45.23 -18.94
C PRO A 182 32.82 43.77 -18.84
N ASN A 183 33.71 43.49 -17.89
CA ASN A 183 34.31 42.17 -17.66
C ASN A 183 34.93 42.05 -16.24
N ASP A 184 34.21 42.54 -15.23
CA ASP A 184 34.56 42.39 -13.82
C ASP A 184 33.29 42.03 -13.01
N SER A 185 33.47 41.24 -11.94
CA SER A 185 32.44 40.89 -10.94
C SER A 185 31.62 42.06 -10.35
N THR A 186 32.04 43.31 -10.56
CA THR A 186 31.36 44.56 -10.14
C THR A 186 30.72 45.37 -11.28
N ASP A 187 30.94 44.98 -12.54
CA ASP A 187 30.50 45.74 -13.71
C ASP A 187 29.01 45.56 -14.05
N THR A 188 28.36 46.63 -14.53
CA THR A 188 26.98 46.57 -15.05
C THR A 188 26.93 46.93 -16.53
N ALA A 189 26.75 45.92 -17.37
CA ALA A 189 26.56 46.11 -18.81
C ALA A 189 25.20 46.76 -19.10
N THR A 190 25.19 47.95 -19.71
CA THR A 190 23.96 48.71 -19.97
C THR A 190 23.61 48.72 -21.46
N PHE A 191 22.34 48.54 -21.79
CA PHE A 191 21.84 48.42 -23.16
C PHE A 191 20.74 49.44 -23.46
N ALA A 192 20.77 50.01 -24.66
CA ALA A 192 19.83 51.01 -25.17
C ALA A 192 19.47 50.71 -26.64
N THR A 193 18.97 51.68 -27.40
CA THR A 193 18.79 51.53 -28.85
C THR A 193 20.14 51.41 -29.56
N SER A 194 20.34 50.35 -30.34
CA SER A 194 21.56 50.13 -31.14
C SER A 194 21.27 49.55 -32.52
N SER A 195 22.15 49.81 -33.49
CA SER A 195 22.11 49.29 -34.85
C SER A 195 22.64 47.86 -34.99
N ILE A 196 23.43 47.38 -34.03
CA ILE A 196 23.86 45.97 -33.94
C ILE A 196 23.32 45.40 -32.64
N THR A 197 22.47 44.39 -32.77
CA THR A 197 21.76 43.76 -31.64
C THR A 197 22.07 42.27 -31.46
N SER A 198 22.72 41.64 -32.44
CA SER A 198 23.28 40.30 -32.30
C SER A 198 24.72 40.42 -31.78
N LEU A 199 24.92 39.99 -30.54
CA LEU A 199 26.20 40.03 -29.85
C LEU A 199 26.77 38.62 -29.64
N SER A 200 28.10 38.53 -29.67
CA SER A 200 28.87 37.32 -29.35
C SER A 200 30.02 37.66 -28.41
N LEU A 201 30.37 36.71 -27.54
CA LEU A 201 31.64 36.77 -26.81
C LEU A 201 32.80 36.37 -27.74
N SER A 202 33.96 37.01 -27.58
CA SER A 202 35.26 36.52 -28.07
C SER A 202 36.22 36.11 -26.93
N ALA A 203 35.86 36.42 -25.68
CA ALA A 203 36.48 35.89 -24.47
C ALA A 203 35.41 35.65 -23.39
N SER A 204 35.65 34.67 -22.50
CA SER A 204 34.79 34.46 -21.34
C SER A 204 34.71 35.73 -20.50
N THR A 205 33.50 36.05 -20.05
CA THR A 205 33.15 37.36 -19.52
C THR A 205 32.42 37.22 -18.19
N GLU A 206 32.86 37.93 -17.15
CA GLU A 206 32.16 38.03 -15.85
C GLU A 206 31.62 39.44 -15.63
N ILE A 207 30.40 39.56 -15.11
CA ILE A 207 29.74 40.84 -14.78
C ILE A 207 28.87 40.73 -13.53
N ALA A 208 28.68 41.84 -12.80
CA ALA A 208 27.67 41.91 -11.75
C ALA A 208 26.25 41.85 -12.31
N ALA A 209 25.98 42.62 -13.38
CA ALA A 209 24.62 42.84 -13.86
C ALA A 209 24.51 43.20 -15.34
N ILE A 210 23.32 42.98 -15.91
CA ILE A 210 22.91 43.49 -17.23
C ILE A 210 21.67 44.35 -17.05
N THR A 211 21.67 45.57 -17.57
CA THR A 211 20.50 46.47 -17.55
C THR A 211 20.09 46.85 -18.96
N PHE A 212 18.87 46.47 -19.38
CA PHE A 212 18.25 46.98 -20.60
C PHE A 212 17.35 48.17 -20.24
N ASN A 213 17.70 49.35 -20.75
CA ASN A 213 16.94 50.58 -20.52
C ASN A 213 15.59 50.57 -21.24
N ALA A 214 14.66 51.43 -20.81
CA ALA A 214 13.38 51.63 -21.47
C ALA A 214 13.56 51.95 -22.96
N GLY A 215 12.87 51.19 -23.83
CA GLY A 215 12.99 51.32 -25.28
C GLY A 215 14.30 50.80 -25.89
N ALA A 216 15.13 50.04 -25.15
CA ALA A 216 16.28 49.36 -25.75
C ALA A 216 15.87 48.39 -26.87
N SER A 217 16.76 48.18 -27.84
CA SER A 217 16.54 47.23 -28.93
C SER A 217 16.35 45.79 -28.39
N ALA A 218 15.79 44.88 -29.20
CA ALA A 218 15.78 43.46 -28.89
C ALA A 218 17.16 42.86 -29.24
N PHE A 219 17.96 42.56 -28.22
CA PHE A 219 19.29 41.96 -28.33
C PHE A 219 19.24 40.42 -28.29
N THR A 220 20.22 39.81 -28.94
CA THR A 220 20.60 38.41 -28.75
C THR A 220 22.05 38.36 -28.31
N ILE A 221 22.33 37.90 -27.10
CA ILE A 221 23.70 37.77 -26.56
C ILE A 221 24.10 36.30 -26.59
N THR A 222 25.17 35.97 -27.32
CA THR A 222 25.60 34.59 -27.56
C THR A 222 26.87 34.26 -26.78
N ALA A 223 26.77 33.32 -25.84
CA ALA A 223 27.92 32.59 -25.32
C ALA A 223 28.34 31.56 -26.37
N GLY A 224 29.48 31.83 -27.01
CA GLY A 224 30.04 30.99 -28.07
C GLY A 224 30.63 29.67 -27.54
N PRO A 225 30.99 28.75 -28.45
CA PRO A 225 31.65 27.48 -28.12
C PRO A 225 32.88 27.69 -27.22
N ALA A 226 32.96 26.94 -26.11
CA ALA A 226 34.00 27.05 -25.08
C ALA A 226 34.13 28.42 -24.38
N LEU A 227 33.12 29.30 -24.49
CA LEU A 227 33.08 30.60 -23.80
C LEU A 227 31.95 30.65 -22.76
N THR A 228 32.22 31.34 -21.65
CA THR A 228 31.28 31.51 -20.53
C THR A 228 30.85 32.96 -20.37
N LEU A 229 29.55 33.20 -20.20
CA LEU A 229 29.01 34.45 -19.63
C LEU A 229 28.63 34.21 -18.16
N THR A 230 29.41 34.75 -17.24
CA THR A 230 29.15 34.67 -15.79
C THR A 230 28.47 35.95 -15.30
N ILE A 231 27.37 35.81 -14.58
CA ILE A 231 26.61 36.88 -13.97
C ILE A 231 26.58 36.62 -12.46
N SER A 232 27.45 37.31 -11.71
CA SER A 232 27.76 36.99 -10.31
C SER A 232 27.23 37.99 -9.28
N GLY A 233 26.61 39.10 -9.72
CA GLY A 233 26.07 40.15 -8.87
C GLY A 233 24.54 40.18 -8.83
N ALA A 234 23.95 41.33 -9.20
CA ALA A 234 22.50 41.55 -9.12
C ALA A 234 21.69 40.82 -10.20
N GLY A 235 22.30 40.38 -11.30
CA GLY A 235 21.58 39.70 -12.39
C GLY A 235 21.09 40.64 -13.50
N ILE A 236 20.02 40.24 -14.19
CA ILE A 236 19.48 40.92 -15.36
C ILE A 236 18.24 41.74 -14.99
N THR A 237 18.28 43.03 -15.31
CA THR A 237 17.13 43.94 -15.22
C THR A 237 16.70 44.34 -16.63
N ASN A 238 15.51 43.94 -17.06
CA ASN A 238 14.96 44.31 -18.36
C ASN A 238 13.80 45.32 -18.23
N ASN A 239 14.09 46.59 -18.49
CA ASN A 239 13.09 47.66 -18.54
C ASN A 239 12.64 48.00 -19.98
N SER A 240 13.14 47.29 -20.99
CA SER A 240 12.99 47.67 -22.41
C SER A 240 11.57 47.57 -22.96
N GLY A 241 10.74 46.70 -22.37
CA GLY A 241 9.40 46.36 -22.87
C GLY A 241 9.41 45.30 -23.99
N VAL A 242 10.57 44.78 -24.37
CA VAL A 242 10.72 43.68 -25.34
C VAL A 242 11.53 42.52 -24.73
N THR A 243 11.30 41.30 -25.24
CA THR A 243 12.03 40.12 -24.76
C THR A 243 13.48 40.14 -25.25
N GLN A 244 14.42 39.99 -24.32
CA GLN A 244 15.87 39.95 -24.60
C GLN A 244 16.32 38.50 -24.65
N ASN A 245 17.07 38.11 -25.69
CA ASN A 245 17.45 36.72 -25.91
C ASN A 245 18.92 36.47 -25.55
N PHE A 246 19.17 35.31 -24.97
CA PHE A 246 20.47 34.78 -24.59
C PHE A 246 20.61 33.40 -25.23
N LEU A 247 21.76 33.10 -25.80
CA LEU A 247 21.99 31.89 -26.58
C LEU A 247 23.29 31.22 -26.13
N THR A 248 23.24 29.91 -25.89
CA THR A 248 24.44 29.08 -25.81
C THR A 248 24.57 28.29 -27.10
N ASP A 249 25.69 28.48 -27.80
CA ASP A 249 25.94 27.83 -29.10
C ASP A 249 26.84 26.59 -28.94
N VAL A 250 26.86 25.74 -29.97
CA VAL A 250 27.66 24.51 -30.03
C VAL A 250 28.28 24.41 -31.41
N ASP A 251 29.58 24.16 -31.49
CA ASP A 251 30.31 24.01 -32.75
C ASP A 251 30.30 22.58 -33.31
N GLY A 252 30.86 22.42 -34.51
CA GLY A 252 31.04 21.11 -35.16
C GLY A 252 32.12 20.21 -34.54
N ALA A 253 32.82 20.66 -33.49
CA ALA A 253 33.74 19.86 -32.70
C ALA A 253 33.14 19.38 -31.37
N GLY A 254 31.94 19.87 -31.01
CA GLY A 254 31.26 19.53 -29.77
C GLY A 254 31.61 20.43 -28.58
N ASN A 255 32.31 21.54 -28.80
CA ASN A 255 32.48 22.55 -27.76
C ASN A 255 31.18 23.35 -27.62
N SER A 256 30.74 23.59 -26.39
CA SER A 256 29.50 24.32 -26.10
C SER A 256 29.75 25.60 -25.30
N GLY A 257 28.85 26.56 -25.43
CA GLY A 257 28.82 27.78 -24.65
C GLY A 257 28.08 27.60 -23.32
N LEU A 258 28.46 28.41 -22.33
CA LEU A 258 27.88 28.39 -20.98
C LEU A 258 27.39 29.79 -20.60
N ILE A 259 26.21 29.86 -19.99
CA ILE A 259 25.75 31.04 -19.24
C ILE A 259 25.61 30.61 -17.78
N GLN A 260 26.11 31.40 -16.83
CA GLN A 260 26.10 31.03 -15.42
C GLN A 260 25.65 32.19 -14.53
N PHE A 261 24.71 31.91 -13.63
CA PHE A 261 24.29 32.79 -12.54
C PHE A 261 24.85 32.29 -11.22
N LEU A 262 25.52 33.16 -10.47
CA LEU A 262 26.14 32.85 -9.17
C LEU A 262 25.53 33.70 -8.05
N ASN A 263 25.89 33.41 -6.80
CA ASN A 263 25.51 34.17 -5.61
C ASN A 263 23.97 34.34 -5.50
N SER A 264 23.45 35.54 -5.70
CA SER A 264 22.02 35.87 -5.66
C SER A 264 21.49 36.45 -6.98
N ALA A 265 22.23 36.27 -8.08
CA ALA A 265 21.88 36.83 -9.37
C ALA A 265 20.53 36.30 -9.90
N THR A 266 19.73 37.18 -10.50
CA THR A 266 18.48 36.79 -11.18
C THR A 266 18.61 36.82 -12.70
N ALA A 267 17.96 35.88 -13.40
CA ALA A 267 17.75 35.95 -14.83
C ALA A 267 16.69 36.99 -15.26
N GLY A 268 16.01 37.62 -14.31
CA GLY A 268 15.13 38.77 -14.53
C GLY A 268 13.75 38.40 -15.10
N ILE A 269 13.09 39.41 -15.68
CA ILE A 269 11.81 39.30 -16.37
C ILE A 269 11.99 39.54 -17.87
N SER A 270 11.09 39.01 -18.71
CA SER A 270 11.13 39.22 -20.17
C SER A 270 12.51 38.90 -20.78
N THR A 271 13.15 37.86 -20.28
CA THR A 271 14.38 37.28 -20.82
C THR A 271 14.07 35.91 -21.42
N LYS A 272 14.80 35.54 -22.46
CA LYS A 272 14.75 34.20 -23.05
C LYS A 272 16.15 33.61 -23.11
N PHE A 273 16.32 32.37 -22.66
CA PHE A 273 17.54 31.59 -22.79
C PHE A 273 17.26 30.45 -23.76
N THR A 274 18.04 30.37 -24.83
CA THR A 274 17.96 29.31 -25.82
C THR A 274 19.22 28.46 -25.69
N ASN A 275 19.06 27.25 -25.18
CA ASN A 275 20.15 26.29 -25.01
C ASN A 275 20.15 25.32 -26.21
N LYS A 276 21.21 25.37 -27.03
CA LYS A 276 21.29 24.60 -28.28
C LYS A 276 21.73 23.16 -28.00
N GLY A 277 21.04 22.19 -28.61
CA GLY A 277 21.49 20.80 -28.62
C GLY A 277 22.70 20.60 -29.54
N SER A 278 23.54 19.64 -29.21
CA SER A 278 24.72 19.28 -30.00
C SER A 278 24.35 18.64 -31.34
N SER A 279 25.23 18.81 -32.33
CA SER A 279 25.21 18.08 -33.61
C SER A 279 26.33 17.04 -33.70
N VAL A 280 27.02 16.74 -32.59
CA VAL A 280 28.21 15.89 -32.53
C VAL A 280 27.98 14.74 -31.54
N ASN A 281 28.22 13.52 -31.99
CA ASN A 281 28.08 12.29 -31.20
C ASN A 281 28.92 12.34 -29.92
N GLY A 282 28.31 12.04 -28.77
CA GLY A 282 28.96 12.06 -27.46
C GLY A 282 29.23 13.45 -26.86
N ALA A 283 29.00 14.54 -27.61
CA ALA A 283 29.23 15.90 -27.13
C ALA A 283 27.97 16.51 -26.47
N LEU A 284 28.18 17.36 -25.47
CA LEU A 284 27.14 18.05 -24.72
C LEU A 284 26.54 19.23 -25.51
N GLY A 285 25.29 19.60 -25.19
CA GLY A 285 24.70 20.85 -25.66
C GLY A 285 25.28 22.09 -24.96
N GLY A 286 24.73 23.26 -25.28
CA GLY A 286 24.94 24.49 -24.54
C GLY A 286 24.08 24.52 -23.26
N ASN A 287 24.57 25.15 -22.20
CA ASN A 287 23.93 25.09 -20.88
C ASN A 287 23.75 26.47 -20.21
N THR A 288 22.67 26.63 -19.44
CA THR A 288 22.50 27.74 -18.50
C THR A 288 22.52 27.21 -17.06
N PHE A 289 23.44 27.67 -16.22
CA PHE A 289 23.60 27.23 -14.83
C PHE A 289 23.12 28.27 -13.83
N PHE A 290 22.54 27.82 -12.73
CA PHE A 290 22.21 28.60 -11.53
C PHE A 290 22.87 27.95 -10.31
N SER A 291 23.68 28.70 -9.57
CA SER A 291 24.36 28.25 -8.35
C SER A 291 23.95 29.06 -7.12
N ASP A 292 24.41 28.60 -5.94
CA ASP A 292 24.27 29.29 -4.65
C ASP A 292 22.81 29.59 -4.26
N THR A 293 22.36 30.84 -4.38
CA THR A 293 20.99 31.31 -4.12
C THR A 293 20.38 32.04 -5.34
N SER A 294 21.00 31.89 -6.51
CA SER A 294 20.57 32.54 -7.75
C SER A 294 19.20 32.03 -8.22
N THR A 295 18.54 32.81 -9.09
CA THR A 295 17.17 32.52 -9.51
C THR A 295 16.91 32.75 -10.99
N ALA A 296 16.14 31.85 -11.61
CA ALA A 296 15.64 32.01 -12.96
C ALA A 296 14.57 33.13 -13.11
N GLY A 297 14.14 33.75 -12.01
CA GLY A 297 13.26 34.92 -12.02
C GLY A 297 11.92 34.64 -12.69
N SER A 298 11.65 35.30 -13.82
CA SER A 298 10.53 34.98 -14.73
C SER A 298 11.03 34.87 -16.18
N GLY A 299 12.23 34.35 -16.36
CA GLY A 299 12.82 34.07 -17.67
C GLY A 299 12.19 32.86 -18.36
N ALA A 300 12.30 32.81 -19.69
CA ALA A 300 11.87 31.68 -20.51
C ALA A 300 13.07 30.88 -21.02
N PHE A 301 13.15 29.59 -20.70
CA PHE A 301 14.28 28.71 -21.02
C PHE A 301 13.83 27.68 -22.05
N VAL A 302 14.57 27.54 -23.15
CA VAL A 302 14.28 26.57 -24.22
C VAL A 302 15.49 25.67 -24.40
N ASN A 303 15.36 24.43 -23.91
CA ASN A 303 16.38 23.40 -23.93
C ASN A 303 16.13 22.48 -25.12
N ASN A 304 16.95 22.61 -26.16
CA ASN A 304 16.76 21.88 -27.42
C ASN A 304 17.47 20.52 -27.39
N GLY A 305 16.80 19.47 -27.83
CA GLY A 305 17.42 18.15 -27.98
C GLY A 305 18.54 18.12 -29.02
N GLY A 306 19.38 17.09 -28.92
CA GLY A 306 20.46 16.81 -29.86
C GLY A 306 19.95 16.54 -31.27
N THR A 307 20.74 16.99 -32.25
CA THR A 307 20.41 16.92 -33.69
C THR A 307 21.17 15.84 -34.45
N ALA A 308 22.00 15.06 -33.73
CA ALA A 308 22.71 13.88 -34.23
C ALA A 308 22.58 12.73 -33.22
N ALA A 309 22.75 11.49 -33.68
CA ALA A 309 22.66 10.30 -32.83
C ALA A 309 23.73 10.33 -31.71
N ALA A 310 23.30 10.06 -30.48
CA ALA A 310 24.03 10.20 -29.22
C ALA A 310 24.65 11.59 -28.97
N ALA A 311 24.17 12.66 -29.63
CA ALA A 311 24.53 14.03 -29.29
C ALA A 311 23.65 14.54 -28.14
N GLY A 312 24.23 15.19 -27.13
CA GLY A 312 23.49 15.73 -25.99
C GLY A 312 22.58 16.91 -26.36
N GLY A 313 21.44 17.04 -25.68
CA GLY A 313 20.64 18.26 -25.74
C GLY A 313 21.25 19.40 -24.93
N GLY A 314 20.71 20.61 -25.12
CA GLY A 314 21.01 21.76 -24.27
C GLY A 314 20.33 21.63 -22.90
N GLY A 315 20.91 22.27 -21.87
CA GLY A 315 20.49 22.11 -20.48
C GLY A 315 20.24 23.41 -19.72
N THR A 316 19.38 23.35 -18.70
CA THR A 316 19.30 24.37 -17.63
C THR A 316 19.45 23.70 -16.27
N ASP A 317 20.49 24.03 -15.51
CA ASP A 317 20.87 23.26 -14.32
C ASP A 317 20.89 24.15 -13.07
N PHE A 318 20.22 23.70 -12.01
CA PHE A 318 20.11 24.36 -10.71
C PHE A 318 20.88 23.60 -9.64
N PHE A 319 21.87 24.26 -9.03
CA PHE A 319 22.74 23.72 -7.99
C PHE A 319 22.52 24.42 -6.64
N SER A 320 23.03 23.80 -5.56
CA SER A 320 23.02 24.33 -4.19
C SER A 320 21.61 24.65 -3.68
N SER A 321 21.26 25.92 -3.47
CA SER A 321 19.94 26.40 -3.03
C SER A 321 19.36 27.41 -4.04
N SER A 322 19.78 27.31 -5.30
CA SER A 322 19.23 28.11 -6.40
C SER A 322 17.80 27.66 -6.74
N ASN A 323 17.06 28.51 -7.46
CA ASN A 323 15.65 28.25 -7.71
C ASN A 323 15.12 28.71 -9.07
N ALA A 324 14.05 28.08 -9.53
CA ALA A 324 13.41 28.39 -10.79
C ALA A 324 12.44 29.60 -10.74
N GLY A 325 12.15 30.13 -9.54
CA GLY A 325 11.27 31.30 -9.36
C GLY A 325 9.88 31.11 -9.96
N HIS A 326 9.54 31.92 -10.96
CA HIS A 326 8.37 31.83 -11.84
C HIS A 326 8.79 31.64 -13.32
N GLY A 327 9.96 31.04 -13.57
CA GLY A 327 10.48 30.81 -14.91
C GLY A 327 9.64 29.78 -15.70
N THR A 328 9.70 29.86 -17.03
CA THR A 328 9.05 28.88 -17.92
C THR A 328 10.10 28.08 -18.68
N PHE A 329 10.10 26.76 -18.56
CA PHE A 329 11.11 25.86 -19.11
C PHE A 329 10.46 24.97 -20.16
N THR A 330 10.99 24.97 -21.38
CA THR A 330 10.56 24.09 -22.47
C THR A 330 11.69 23.15 -22.82
N ASN A 331 11.51 21.87 -22.50
CA ASN A 331 12.45 20.79 -22.78
C ASN A 331 11.97 20.04 -24.02
N ASN A 332 12.80 20.01 -25.07
CA ASN A 332 12.48 19.34 -26.33
C ASN A 332 13.19 17.99 -26.43
N GLY A 333 12.51 16.97 -26.94
CA GLY A 333 13.16 15.70 -27.31
C GLY A 333 14.21 15.88 -28.43
N GLY A 334 15.02 14.86 -28.65
CA GLY A 334 15.97 14.82 -29.76
C GLY A 334 15.27 14.83 -31.12
N THR A 335 15.90 15.44 -32.13
CA THR A 335 15.27 15.54 -33.48
C THR A 335 15.62 14.36 -34.39
N VAL A 336 16.30 13.35 -33.88
CA VAL A 336 16.79 12.16 -34.58
C VAL A 336 16.79 10.95 -33.63
N VAL A 337 16.86 9.73 -34.17
CA VAL A 337 17.06 8.52 -33.36
C VAL A 337 18.33 8.67 -32.51
N ASP A 338 18.26 8.27 -31.24
CA ASP A 338 19.31 8.39 -30.22
C ASP A 338 19.82 9.82 -29.93
N GLY A 339 19.20 10.88 -30.46
CA GLY A 339 19.51 12.25 -30.07
C GLY A 339 19.10 12.52 -28.62
N GLY A 340 20.00 13.06 -27.81
CA GLY A 340 19.75 13.35 -26.40
C GLY A 340 18.65 14.38 -26.20
N ALA A 341 17.86 14.23 -25.14
CA ALA A 341 16.82 15.18 -24.77
C ALA A 341 17.41 16.52 -24.30
N GLY A 342 16.65 17.61 -24.48
CA GLY A 342 16.85 18.85 -23.74
C GLY A 342 16.42 18.66 -22.27
N LEU A 343 17.19 19.26 -21.33
CA LEU A 343 17.10 18.95 -19.91
C LEU A 343 16.89 20.19 -19.04
N THR A 344 16.12 20.05 -17.97
CA THR A 344 16.19 20.94 -16.79
C THR A 344 16.48 20.10 -15.54
N ASN A 345 17.57 20.37 -14.82
CA ASN A 345 17.99 19.55 -13.68
C ASN A 345 18.05 20.34 -12.38
N PHE A 346 17.69 19.71 -11.26
CA PHE A 346 17.79 20.25 -9.91
C PHE A 346 18.64 19.33 -9.05
N PHE A 347 19.70 19.87 -8.45
CA PHE A 347 20.66 19.17 -7.61
C PHE A 347 20.69 19.72 -6.17
N ASN A 348 21.33 19.00 -5.26
CA ASN A 348 21.55 19.41 -3.86
C ASN A 348 20.24 19.71 -3.11
N SER A 349 19.87 20.99 -2.97
CA SER A 349 18.66 21.49 -2.31
C SER A 349 17.95 22.55 -3.17
N ALA A 350 18.13 22.50 -4.49
CA ALA A 350 17.53 23.44 -5.43
C ALA A 350 16.01 23.27 -5.50
N ASP A 351 15.30 24.35 -5.82
CA ASP A 351 13.84 24.46 -5.69
C ASP A 351 13.18 24.95 -6.99
N ALA A 352 12.21 24.21 -7.53
CA ALA A 352 11.44 24.62 -8.69
C ALA A 352 10.44 25.77 -8.43
N MET A 353 10.20 26.11 -7.16
CA MET A 353 9.30 27.15 -6.66
C MET A 353 7.94 27.17 -7.35
N ASN A 354 7.68 28.14 -8.23
CA ASN A 354 6.43 28.30 -8.99
C ASN A 354 6.71 28.24 -10.51
N GLY A 355 7.80 27.58 -10.91
CA GLY A 355 8.19 27.42 -12.31
C GLY A 355 7.19 26.57 -13.10
N ALA A 356 7.14 26.79 -14.40
CA ALA A 356 6.33 26.01 -15.34
C ALA A 356 7.23 25.22 -16.30
N PHE A 357 7.14 23.90 -16.26
CA PHE A 357 8.02 22.97 -16.97
C PHE A 357 7.20 22.19 -18.00
N ASN A 358 7.51 22.39 -19.27
CA ASN A 358 6.90 21.68 -20.39
C ASN A 358 7.93 20.72 -21.00
N ASN A 359 7.73 19.43 -20.73
CA ASN A 359 8.54 18.33 -21.23
C ASN A 359 7.88 17.76 -22.49
N ASN A 360 8.33 18.21 -23.66
CA ASN A 360 7.76 17.79 -24.95
C ASN A 360 8.18 16.35 -25.29
N GLY A 361 7.23 15.55 -25.78
CA GLY A 361 7.50 14.18 -26.23
C GLY A 361 8.43 14.11 -27.44
N GLY A 362 9.02 12.94 -27.64
CA GLY A 362 9.86 12.63 -28.80
C GLY A 362 9.06 12.76 -30.11
N THR A 363 9.74 13.29 -31.13
CA THR A 363 9.16 13.47 -32.48
C THR A 363 9.61 12.39 -33.48
N VAL A 364 10.47 11.47 -33.03
CA VAL A 364 11.06 10.38 -33.82
C VAL A 364 10.94 9.07 -33.03
N SER A 365 10.67 7.96 -33.72
CA SER A 365 10.58 6.63 -33.11
C SER A 365 11.87 6.26 -32.37
N GLY A 366 11.75 5.68 -31.17
CA GLY A 366 12.87 5.35 -30.29
C GLY A 366 13.48 6.54 -29.54
N ASN A 367 13.11 7.79 -29.86
CA ASN A 367 13.70 8.97 -29.22
C ASN A 367 12.98 9.37 -27.92
N GLY A 368 13.76 9.80 -26.93
CA GLY A 368 13.29 10.32 -25.63
C GLY A 368 12.71 11.73 -25.72
N GLY A 369 11.59 11.98 -25.03
CA GLY A 369 11.10 13.35 -24.82
C GLY A 369 12.05 14.21 -23.97
N GLY A 370 11.81 15.52 -23.99
CA GLY A 370 12.45 16.48 -23.09
C GLY A 370 12.19 16.14 -21.62
N GLN A 371 13.10 16.53 -20.72
CA GLN A 371 13.08 16.03 -19.34
C GLN A 371 13.29 17.13 -18.29
N THR A 372 12.64 16.96 -17.14
CA THR A 372 12.96 17.66 -15.91
C THR A 372 13.36 16.65 -14.83
N GLN A 373 14.48 16.85 -14.14
CA GLN A 373 15.04 15.85 -13.21
C GLN A 373 15.40 16.46 -11.86
N PHE A 374 15.10 15.74 -10.78
CA PHE A 374 15.35 16.12 -9.39
C PHE A 374 16.24 15.10 -8.68
N PHE A 375 17.34 15.58 -8.11
CA PHE A 375 18.37 14.79 -7.43
C PHE A 375 18.63 15.28 -6.01
N ASN A 376 19.26 14.42 -5.20
CA ASN A 376 19.57 14.67 -3.79
C ASN A 376 18.33 15.12 -3.00
N ALA A 377 18.35 16.26 -2.29
CA ALA A 377 17.24 16.81 -1.52
C ALA A 377 16.51 17.98 -2.23
N SER A 378 16.57 18.04 -3.56
CA SER A 378 15.85 19.05 -4.35
C SER A 378 14.33 18.86 -4.32
N THR A 379 13.57 19.93 -4.61
CA THR A 379 12.11 19.90 -4.56
C THR A 379 11.45 20.57 -5.77
N ALA A 380 10.32 20.00 -6.18
CA ALA A 380 9.41 20.62 -7.14
C ALA A 380 8.49 21.69 -6.53
N ASN A 381 8.39 21.78 -5.19
CA ASN A 381 7.64 22.77 -4.42
C ASN A 381 6.23 23.05 -5.00
N ALA A 382 5.92 24.23 -5.51
CA ALA A 382 4.62 24.59 -6.10
C ALA A 382 4.65 24.62 -7.66
N GLY A 383 5.66 24.01 -8.27
CA GLY A 383 5.88 24.03 -9.71
C GLY A 383 4.79 23.30 -10.49
N THR A 384 4.64 23.67 -11.76
CA THR A 384 3.68 23.03 -12.69
C THR A 384 4.43 22.29 -13.78
N PHE A 385 4.17 21.00 -13.94
CA PHE A 385 4.90 20.09 -14.81
C PHE A 385 3.94 19.46 -15.81
N THR A 386 4.22 19.63 -17.09
CA THR A 386 3.46 19.04 -18.19
C THR A 386 4.36 18.08 -18.95
N ASN A 387 4.06 16.79 -18.89
CA ASN A 387 4.75 15.74 -19.63
C ASN A 387 3.90 15.35 -20.83
N GLN A 388 4.32 15.76 -22.03
CA GLN A 388 3.63 15.47 -23.29
C GLN A 388 3.90 14.02 -23.73
N GLY A 389 2.91 13.32 -24.29
CA GLY A 389 3.16 12.04 -24.95
C GLY A 389 3.97 12.18 -26.24
N GLY A 390 4.55 11.07 -26.71
CA GLY A 390 5.26 11.00 -27.99
C GLY A 390 4.33 11.30 -29.17
N THR A 391 4.87 11.94 -30.22
CA THR A 391 4.04 12.39 -31.35
C THR A 391 3.96 11.40 -32.52
N VAL A 392 4.76 10.34 -32.48
CA VAL A 392 4.82 9.27 -33.50
C VAL A 392 4.97 7.90 -32.84
N SER A 393 4.61 6.84 -33.57
CA SER A 393 4.72 5.45 -33.08
C SER A 393 6.13 5.11 -32.59
N GLY A 394 6.24 4.54 -31.39
CA GLY A 394 7.49 4.22 -30.71
C GLY A 394 8.30 5.41 -30.17
N ALA A 395 7.82 6.65 -30.28
CA ALA A 395 8.47 7.79 -29.62
C ALA A 395 8.04 7.88 -28.14
N PHE A 396 9.00 8.16 -27.25
CA PHE A 396 8.72 8.29 -25.83
C PHE A 396 8.12 9.66 -25.50
N GLY A 397 7.28 9.74 -24.45
CA GLY A 397 6.84 11.01 -23.91
C GLY A 397 7.95 11.80 -23.21
N GLY A 398 7.63 13.03 -22.82
CA GLY A 398 8.43 13.82 -21.90
C GLY A 398 8.43 13.23 -20.48
N LEU A 399 9.48 13.52 -19.73
CA LEU A 399 9.75 12.92 -18.42
C LEU A 399 9.88 13.98 -17.33
N THR A 400 9.24 13.73 -16.18
CA THR A 400 9.66 14.31 -14.89
C THR A 400 10.18 13.20 -13.99
N LEU A 401 11.43 13.29 -13.52
CA LEU A 401 12.12 12.27 -12.73
C LEU A 401 12.46 12.78 -11.33
N PHE A 402 12.19 11.97 -10.32
CA PHE A 402 12.63 12.16 -8.93
C PHE A 402 13.51 11.00 -8.49
N GLY A 403 14.75 11.30 -8.12
CA GLY A 403 15.72 10.36 -7.54
C GLY A 403 15.92 10.58 -6.04
N GLY A 404 16.48 9.59 -5.35
CA GLY A 404 16.92 9.74 -3.96
C GLY A 404 18.04 8.78 -3.61
N ASP A 405 19.08 9.30 -2.96
CA ASP A 405 20.30 8.54 -2.63
C ASP A 405 20.12 7.71 -1.35
N SER A 406 19.26 8.18 -0.44
CA SER A 406 18.95 7.51 0.82
C SER A 406 17.62 7.98 1.41
N ALA A 407 17.11 7.28 2.43
CA ALA A 407 15.93 7.71 3.20
C ALA A 407 16.10 9.07 3.93
N ALA A 408 17.31 9.65 3.98
CA ALA A 408 17.58 10.97 4.55
C ALA A 408 17.85 12.06 3.50
N ILE A 409 18.12 11.68 2.25
CA ILE A 409 18.46 12.58 1.14
C ILE A 409 17.74 12.04 -0.11
N PHE A 410 16.56 12.58 -0.37
CA PHE A 410 15.70 12.21 -1.48
C PHE A 410 14.92 13.42 -1.99
N SER A 411 14.62 13.43 -3.28
CA SER A 411 13.89 14.53 -3.89
C SER A 411 12.38 14.38 -3.66
N THR A 412 11.70 15.51 -3.58
CA THR A 412 10.27 15.59 -3.25
C THR A 412 9.49 16.41 -4.27
N ALA A 413 8.32 15.90 -4.68
CA ALA A 413 7.39 16.64 -5.51
C ALA A 413 6.74 17.85 -4.81
N GLY A 414 6.93 18.01 -3.50
CA GLY A 414 6.39 19.12 -2.70
C GLY A 414 4.86 19.16 -2.78
N THR A 415 4.32 20.30 -3.19
CA THR A 415 2.91 20.55 -3.51
C THR A 415 2.67 20.69 -5.03
N GLY A 416 3.61 20.20 -5.85
CA GLY A 416 3.65 20.46 -7.29
C GLY A 416 2.47 19.85 -8.04
N THR A 417 2.15 20.40 -9.21
CA THR A 417 1.08 19.90 -10.08
C THR A 417 1.66 19.27 -11.33
N PHE A 418 1.34 18.00 -11.57
CA PHE A 418 1.91 17.18 -12.64
C PHE A 418 0.79 16.69 -13.56
N THR A 419 0.90 16.99 -14.85
CA THR A 419 -0.01 16.47 -15.88
C THR A 419 0.77 15.57 -16.83
N ASN A 420 0.41 14.29 -16.85
CA ASN A 420 0.94 13.31 -17.78
C ASN A 420 -0.08 13.12 -18.90
N ASN A 421 0.28 13.56 -20.11
CA ASN A 421 -0.57 13.51 -21.28
C ASN A 421 -0.35 12.19 -22.06
N PRO A 422 -1.40 11.65 -22.72
CA PRO A 422 -1.29 10.42 -23.49
C PRO A 422 -0.41 10.60 -24.73
N GLY A 423 0.02 9.48 -25.31
CA GLY A 423 0.59 9.45 -26.65
C GLY A 423 -0.38 10.02 -27.68
N THR A 424 0.10 10.81 -28.65
CA THR A 424 -0.78 11.46 -29.66
C THR A 424 -0.87 10.68 -30.97
N SER A 425 -0.33 9.48 -31.01
CA SER A 425 -0.28 8.59 -32.18
C SER A 425 -0.42 7.11 -31.76
N ALA A 426 -0.90 6.26 -32.67
CA ALA A 426 -0.99 4.81 -32.44
C ALA A 426 0.39 4.22 -32.07
N GLY A 427 0.48 3.50 -30.95
CA GLY A 427 1.73 2.96 -30.43
C GLY A 427 2.76 4.00 -30.00
N SER A 428 2.38 5.25 -29.71
CA SER A 428 3.25 6.22 -29.03
C SER A 428 3.11 6.11 -27.51
N PHE A 429 4.22 6.27 -26.79
CA PHE A 429 4.23 6.21 -25.33
C PHE A 429 3.75 7.53 -24.74
N ALA A 430 3.18 7.47 -23.54
CA ALA A 430 2.68 8.64 -22.85
C ALA A 430 3.78 9.47 -22.15
N GLY A 431 3.42 10.67 -21.71
CA GLY A 431 4.23 11.45 -20.76
C GLY A 431 4.32 10.74 -19.41
N LEU A 432 5.48 10.83 -18.76
CA LEU A 432 5.81 10.07 -17.57
C LEU A 432 6.24 10.97 -16.40
N THR A 433 5.71 10.71 -15.21
CA THR A 433 6.33 11.12 -13.95
C THR A 433 6.86 9.88 -13.21
N LEU A 434 8.14 9.85 -12.86
CA LEU A 434 8.81 8.69 -12.29
C LEU A 434 9.48 9.03 -10.96
N PHE A 435 9.14 8.28 -9.91
CA PHE A 435 9.78 8.31 -8.59
C PHE A 435 10.60 7.03 -8.40
N THR A 436 11.86 7.19 -7.98
CA THR A 436 12.82 6.09 -7.83
C THR A 436 13.51 6.12 -6.47
N SER A 437 14.09 4.97 -6.09
CA SER A 437 14.90 4.81 -4.89
C SER A 437 14.17 5.22 -3.60
N PHE A 438 14.40 6.42 -3.05
CA PHE A 438 13.70 6.92 -1.85
C PHE A 438 12.84 8.17 -2.12
N ALA A 439 12.67 8.57 -3.38
CA ALA A 439 11.93 9.77 -3.75
C ALA A 439 10.46 9.75 -3.27
N SER A 440 9.92 10.94 -3.01
CA SER A 440 8.57 11.11 -2.47
C SER A 440 7.70 12.03 -3.32
N ALA A 441 6.46 11.63 -3.56
CA ALA A 441 5.45 12.53 -4.14
C ALA A 441 4.85 13.51 -3.11
N ASP A 442 5.17 13.35 -1.82
CA ASP A 442 4.89 14.29 -0.73
C ASP A 442 3.43 14.77 -0.68
N HIS A 443 3.10 15.99 -1.13
CA HIS A 443 1.73 16.51 -1.22
C HIS A 443 1.34 16.91 -2.66
N GLY A 444 2.06 16.39 -3.66
CA GLY A 444 1.86 16.71 -5.07
C GLY A 444 0.52 16.24 -5.63
N THR A 445 0.06 16.89 -6.70
CA THR A 445 -1.17 16.55 -7.42
C THR A 445 -0.83 16.05 -8.83
N PHE A 446 -1.25 14.83 -9.16
CA PHE A 446 -0.88 14.11 -10.37
C PHE A 446 -2.13 13.74 -11.18
N THR A 447 -2.17 14.16 -12.43
CA THR A 447 -3.24 13.82 -13.39
C THR A 447 -2.68 13.02 -14.54
N ASN A 448 -3.09 11.76 -14.62
CA ASN A 448 -2.76 10.82 -15.67
C ASN A 448 -3.95 10.76 -16.64
N LEU A 449 -3.82 11.42 -17.79
CA LEU A 449 -4.91 11.50 -18.77
C LEU A 449 -5.02 10.22 -19.62
N GLY A 450 -6.23 9.71 -19.80
CA GLY A 450 -6.51 8.62 -20.73
C GLY A 450 -6.29 9.04 -22.19
N ALA A 451 -5.93 8.09 -23.03
CA ALA A 451 -5.67 8.33 -24.44
C ALA A 451 -6.95 8.58 -25.26
N THR A 452 -6.78 9.39 -26.30
CA THR A 452 -7.83 9.76 -27.27
C THR A 452 -7.62 9.10 -28.63
N VAL A 453 -6.59 8.26 -28.76
CA VAL A 453 -6.16 7.58 -29.98
C VAL A 453 -6.05 6.08 -29.71
N ASP A 454 -6.55 5.26 -30.64
CA ASP A 454 -6.47 3.79 -30.56
C ASP A 454 -5.01 3.34 -30.44
N THR A 455 -4.75 2.34 -29.60
CA THR A 455 -3.41 1.79 -29.25
C THR A 455 -2.39 2.78 -28.67
N ALA A 456 -2.77 4.04 -28.38
CA ALA A 456 -1.91 4.97 -27.67
C ALA A 456 -2.00 4.74 -26.15
N GLU A 457 -0.89 4.95 -25.45
CA GLU A 457 -0.85 4.87 -23.98
C GLU A 457 -1.47 6.11 -23.33
N GLY A 458 -2.13 5.91 -22.19
CA GLY A 458 -2.53 6.98 -21.30
C GLY A 458 -1.37 7.47 -20.42
N GLY A 459 -1.45 8.72 -19.95
CA GLY A 459 -0.48 9.35 -19.04
C GLY A 459 -0.09 8.45 -17.87
N LEU A 460 1.18 8.52 -17.47
CA LEU A 460 1.76 7.52 -16.57
C LEU A 460 2.48 8.15 -15.37
N THR A 461 2.20 7.63 -14.18
CA THR A 461 3.02 7.87 -12.98
C THR A 461 3.58 6.54 -12.46
N GLN A 462 4.85 6.52 -12.05
CA GLN A 462 5.50 5.30 -11.55
C GLN A 462 6.27 5.54 -10.25
N PHE A 463 6.25 4.54 -9.37
CA PHE A 463 7.00 4.46 -8.12
C PHE A 463 7.76 3.13 -8.07
N THR A 464 9.10 3.20 -8.05
CA THR A 464 9.96 2.01 -7.99
C THR A 464 10.82 1.97 -6.73
N ASN A 465 11.49 0.85 -6.47
CA ASN A 465 12.36 0.65 -5.30
C ASN A 465 11.63 0.93 -3.96
N ALA A 466 12.07 1.88 -3.15
CA ALA A 466 11.48 2.24 -1.86
C ALA A 466 10.79 3.62 -1.88
N SER A 467 10.42 4.10 -3.07
CA SER A 467 9.78 5.41 -3.26
C SER A 467 8.34 5.44 -2.70
N SER A 468 7.84 6.64 -2.42
CA SER A 468 6.57 6.83 -1.72
C SER A 468 5.66 7.84 -2.41
N ALA A 469 4.36 7.55 -2.50
CA ALA A 469 3.35 8.52 -2.91
C ALA A 469 3.03 9.58 -1.83
N GLY A 470 3.58 9.43 -0.61
CA GLY A 470 3.41 10.40 0.48
C GLY A 470 1.94 10.56 0.88
N ASN A 471 1.47 11.80 0.84
CA ASN A 471 0.08 12.25 1.00
C ASN A 471 -0.47 12.86 -0.31
N GLY A 472 0.14 12.54 -1.46
CA GLY A 472 -0.23 13.11 -2.76
C GLY A 472 -1.66 12.79 -3.20
N THR A 473 -2.14 13.48 -4.24
CA THR A 473 -3.45 13.26 -4.86
C THR A 473 -3.27 12.84 -6.32
N PHE A 474 -3.86 11.71 -6.71
CA PHE A 474 -3.63 11.08 -8.01
C PHE A 474 -4.95 10.79 -8.71
N THR A 475 -5.07 11.16 -9.99
CA THR A 475 -6.24 10.86 -10.82
C THR A 475 -5.82 10.13 -12.09
N ASN A 476 -6.34 8.91 -12.25
CA ASN A 476 -6.11 8.04 -13.40
C ASN A 476 -7.38 8.01 -14.25
N ASN A 477 -7.39 8.74 -15.36
CA ASN A 477 -8.55 8.88 -16.22
C ASN A 477 -8.61 7.77 -17.27
N GLY A 478 -9.78 7.15 -17.46
CA GLY A 478 -10.00 6.23 -18.57
C GLY A 478 -9.85 6.91 -19.93
N GLY A 479 -9.52 6.12 -20.95
CA GLY A 479 -9.42 6.61 -22.33
C GLY A 479 -10.78 7.04 -22.89
N THR A 480 -10.77 7.66 -24.07
CA THR A 480 -11.99 8.20 -24.71
C THR A 480 -12.24 7.72 -26.13
N ALA A 481 -11.39 6.86 -26.67
CA ALA A 481 -11.54 6.25 -27.99
C ALA A 481 -11.43 4.72 -27.91
N VAL A 482 -12.05 4.01 -28.84
CA VAL A 482 -11.99 2.54 -28.92
C VAL A 482 -10.53 2.09 -28.91
N GLY A 483 -10.19 1.14 -28.01
CA GLY A 483 -8.83 0.59 -27.89
C GLY A 483 -7.78 1.51 -27.24
N ALA A 484 -8.10 2.77 -26.95
CA ALA A 484 -7.21 3.70 -26.28
C ALA A 484 -6.94 3.30 -24.81
N GLY A 485 -5.69 3.48 -24.35
CA GLY A 485 -5.29 3.20 -22.96
C GLY A 485 -5.85 4.20 -21.96
N GLY A 486 -6.11 3.76 -20.74
CA GLY A 486 -6.35 4.65 -19.60
C GLY A 486 -5.04 5.21 -19.04
N GLY A 487 -5.12 6.35 -18.36
CA GLY A 487 -4.02 6.85 -17.52
C GLY A 487 -3.77 5.90 -16.35
N SER A 488 -2.53 5.83 -15.88
CA SER A 488 -2.05 4.74 -15.01
C SER A 488 -1.13 5.24 -13.89
N THR A 489 -1.19 4.57 -12.73
CA THR A 489 -0.20 4.68 -11.65
C THR A 489 0.34 3.31 -11.24
N THR A 490 1.66 3.13 -11.26
CA THR A 490 2.30 1.86 -10.91
C THR A 490 3.19 1.98 -9.67
N PHE A 491 3.18 0.94 -8.81
CA PHE A 491 4.11 0.73 -7.71
C PHE A 491 4.84 -0.61 -7.90
N SER A 492 6.17 -0.64 -7.78
CA SER A 492 6.97 -1.87 -7.89
C SER A 492 7.97 -2.04 -6.73
N ASN A 493 8.65 -3.18 -6.67
CA ASN A 493 9.66 -3.53 -5.67
C ASN A 493 9.12 -3.43 -4.22
N THR A 494 9.44 -2.37 -3.49
CA THR A 494 8.98 -2.09 -2.11
C THR A 494 8.29 -0.74 -1.99
N ALA A 495 7.84 -0.16 -3.12
CA ALA A 495 7.27 1.18 -3.16
C ALA A 495 5.95 1.26 -2.38
N SER A 496 5.62 2.43 -1.85
CA SER A 496 4.47 2.64 -0.98
C SER A 496 3.53 3.73 -1.50
N ALA A 497 2.23 3.47 -1.48
CA ALA A 497 1.22 4.49 -1.70
C ALA A 497 1.03 5.43 -0.47
N GLY A 498 1.74 5.19 0.63
CA GLY A 498 1.74 6.07 1.80
C GLY A 498 0.34 6.26 2.41
N SER A 499 -0.09 7.51 2.51
CA SER A 499 -1.44 7.95 2.88
C SER A 499 -2.09 8.78 1.75
N ALA A 500 -1.61 8.61 0.52
CA ALA A 500 -2.09 9.35 -0.64
C ALA A 500 -3.53 8.98 -1.04
N THR A 501 -4.18 9.88 -1.77
CA THR A 501 -5.54 9.70 -2.29
C THR A 501 -5.51 9.43 -3.79
N PHE A 502 -6.18 8.36 -4.23
CA PHE A 502 -6.19 7.89 -5.61
C PHE A 502 -7.63 7.77 -6.13
N THR A 503 -7.87 8.27 -7.33
CA THR A 503 -9.11 8.07 -8.07
C THR A 503 -8.81 7.38 -9.40
N THR A 504 -9.37 6.19 -9.64
CA THR A 504 -9.29 5.50 -10.93
C THR A 504 -10.66 5.54 -11.62
N ASN A 505 -10.73 6.16 -12.80
CA ASN A 505 -11.98 6.41 -13.51
C ASN A 505 -12.19 5.43 -14.67
N GLY A 506 -13.41 4.91 -14.83
CA GLY A 506 -13.75 4.06 -15.98
C GLY A 506 -13.60 4.76 -17.33
N GLY A 507 -13.45 3.95 -18.39
CA GLY A 507 -13.29 4.41 -19.76
C GLY A 507 -14.56 5.03 -20.33
N THR A 508 -14.43 5.59 -21.54
CA THR A 508 -15.55 6.02 -22.38
C THR A 508 -15.32 5.60 -23.84
N GLY A 509 -16.38 5.48 -24.64
CA GLY A 509 -16.24 5.31 -26.10
C GLY A 509 -15.49 4.05 -26.58
N GLY A 510 -15.53 2.94 -25.85
CA GLY A 510 -14.81 1.69 -26.17
C GLY A 510 -13.38 1.60 -25.62
N ALA A 511 -12.95 2.57 -24.81
CA ALA A 511 -11.61 2.62 -24.25
C ALA A 511 -11.40 1.75 -22.99
N GLN A 512 -10.14 1.64 -22.58
CA GLN A 512 -9.76 1.11 -21.27
C GLN A 512 -10.08 2.12 -20.15
N GLY A 513 -10.38 1.61 -18.95
CA GLY A 513 -10.45 2.43 -17.74
C GLY A 513 -9.06 2.86 -17.26
N GLY A 514 -9.02 3.88 -16.41
CA GLY A 514 -7.81 4.27 -15.70
C GLY A 514 -7.39 3.17 -14.74
N THR A 515 -6.10 2.90 -14.67
CA THR A 515 -5.54 1.73 -13.98
C THR A 515 -4.65 2.13 -12.81
N MET A 516 -4.46 1.19 -11.90
CA MET A 516 -3.43 1.24 -10.87
C MET A 516 -2.94 -0.16 -10.58
N THR A 517 -1.62 -0.33 -10.46
CA THR A 517 -1.03 -1.66 -10.26
C THR A 517 0.06 -1.64 -9.20
N PHE A 518 -0.01 -2.58 -8.27
CA PHE A 518 1.00 -2.89 -7.26
C PHE A 518 1.71 -4.21 -7.62
N PHE A 519 3.01 -4.16 -7.81
CA PHE A 519 3.87 -5.31 -8.11
C PHE A 519 4.76 -5.68 -6.90
N ASP A 520 5.39 -6.84 -6.98
CA ASP A 520 6.43 -7.34 -6.07
C ASP A 520 6.01 -7.32 -4.59
N SER A 521 6.66 -6.54 -3.74
CA SER A 521 6.35 -6.36 -2.32
C SER A 521 5.86 -4.93 -2.01
N SER A 522 5.38 -4.22 -3.03
CA SER A 522 4.84 -2.86 -2.87
C SER A 522 3.56 -2.86 -2.03
N THR A 523 3.21 -1.70 -1.46
CA THR A 523 2.08 -1.59 -0.54
C THR A 523 1.21 -0.36 -0.74
N ALA A 524 -0.09 -0.53 -0.50
CA ALA A 524 -1.06 0.56 -0.45
C ALA A 524 -0.94 1.44 0.83
N GLY A 525 -0.14 1.02 1.82
CA GLY A 525 0.01 1.75 3.08
C GLY A 525 -1.32 1.94 3.81
N SER A 526 -1.64 3.20 4.10
CA SER A 526 -2.92 3.70 4.63
C SER A 526 -3.64 4.62 3.63
N GLY A 527 -3.36 4.48 2.33
CA GLY A 527 -3.94 5.30 1.27
C GLY A 527 -5.46 5.14 1.12
N ILE A 528 -6.06 6.11 0.44
CA ILE A 528 -7.50 6.15 0.12
C ILE A 528 -7.66 5.93 -1.38
N PHE A 529 -8.46 4.94 -1.78
CA PHE A 529 -8.61 4.51 -3.16
C PHE A 529 -10.09 4.52 -3.54
N VAL A 530 -10.44 5.28 -4.58
CA VAL A 530 -11.77 5.31 -5.17
C VAL A 530 -11.69 4.75 -6.59
N THR A 531 -12.32 3.60 -6.85
CA THR A 531 -12.38 2.99 -8.18
C THR A 531 -13.78 3.16 -8.75
N ASN A 532 -13.91 3.87 -9.86
CA ASN A 532 -15.20 4.24 -10.44
C ASN A 532 -15.57 3.32 -11.60
N GLY A 533 -16.81 2.82 -11.59
CA GLY A 533 -17.38 2.13 -12.74
C GLY A 533 -17.41 2.99 -14.01
N SER A 534 -17.59 2.35 -15.15
CA SER A 534 -17.70 3.05 -16.42
C SER A 534 -18.99 3.86 -16.55
N ALA A 535 -18.91 4.95 -17.33
CA ALA A 535 -20.04 5.81 -17.66
C ALA A 535 -20.74 5.41 -18.98
N VAL A 536 -20.14 4.52 -19.77
CA VAL A 536 -20.62 4.12 -21.10
C VAL A 536 -20.68 2.59 -21.20
N SER A 537 -21.75 2.05 -21.77
CA SER A 537 -21.92 0.59 -21.94
C SER A 537 -20.79 -0.02 -22.77
N GLY A 538 -20.35 -1.24 -22.41
CA GLY A 538 -19.34 -1.99 -23.15
C GLY A 538 -17.89 -1.52 -22.98
N VAL A 539 -17.58 -0.74 -21.94
CA VAL A 539 -16.22 -0.27 -21.63
C VAL A 539 -15.83 -0.62 -20.19
N PHE A 540 -14.53 -0.74 -19.93
CA PHE A 540 -13.98 -1.13 -18.64
C PHE A 540 -14.18 -0.02 -17.58
N GLY A 541 -14.52 -0.43 -16.34
CA GLY A 541 -14.43 0.44 -15.17
C GLY A 541 -12.97 0.77 -14.81
N GLY A 542 -12.77 1.63 -13.82
CA GLY A 542 -11.46 1.85 -13.23
C GLY A 542 -11.00 0.61 -12.45
N THR A 543 -9.72 0.27 -12.56
CA THR A 543 -9.16 -0.98 -12.01
C THR A 543 -7.99 -0.70 -11.10
N VAL A 544 -7.95 -1.38 -9.95
CA VAL A 544 -6.78 -1.48 -9.07
C VAL A 544 -6.39 -2.96 -8.97
N THR A 545 -5.11 -3.29 -9.19
CA THR A 545 -4.62 -4.67 -9.16
C THR A 545 -3.41 -4.83 -8.25
N PHE A 546 -3.42 -5.85 -7.41
CA PHE A 546 -2.28 -6.30 -6.60
C PHE A 546 -1.74 -7.60 -7.19
N LEU A 547 -0.45 -7.62 -7.53
CA LEU A 547 0.29 -8.74 -8.12
C LEU A 547 1.42 -9.21 -7.20
N ASN A 548 2.02 -10.36 -7.52
CA ASN A 548 3.15 -10.95 -6.80
C ASN A 548 2.83 -11.04 -5.29
N SER A 549 3.68 -10.51 -4.41
CA SER A 549 3.50 -10.50 -2.93
C SER A 549 3.00 -9.16 -2.37
N SER A 550 2.39 -8.30 -3.21
CA SER A 550 2.02 -6.94 -2.82
C SER A 550 0.87 -6.91 -1.81
N SER A 551 0.74 -5.80 -1.07
CA SER A 551 -0.18 -5.73 0.07
C SER A 551 -1.00 -4.45 0.14
N ALA A 552 -2.33 -4.59 0.23
CA ALA A 552 -3.24 -3.48 0.52
C ALA A 552 -3.11 -2.93 1.96
N SER A 553 -2.32 -3.59 2.82
CA SER A 553 -1.98 -3.14 4.18
C SER A 553 -3.18 -2.68 5.01
N THR A 554 -3.34 -1.38 5.27
CA THR A 554 -4.47 -0.78 6.01
C THR A 554 -5.26 0.21 5.15
N GLY A 555 -5.12 0.14 3.82
CA GLY A 555 -5.75 1.05 2.87
C GLY A 555 -7.29 0.99 2.91
N SER A 556 -7.90 2.10 2.48
CA SER A 556 -9.36 2.24 2.38
C SER A 556 -9.78 2.27 0.91
N PHE A 557 -10.49 1.23 0.47
CA PHE A 557 -10.91 1.04 -0.91
C PHE A 557 -12.42 1.19 -1.04
N THR A 558 -12.87 2.09 -1.91
CA THR A 558 -14.27 2.26 -2.30
C THR A 558 -14.40 1.98 -3.80
N ASN A 559 -14.97 0.83 -4.13
CA ASN A 559 -15.23 0.42 -5.50
C ASN A 559 -16.71 0.73 -5.82
N ASN A 560 -16.94 1.53 -6.86
CA ASN A 560 -18.27 2.03 -7.22
C ASN A 560 -18.85 1.24 -8.39
N GLY A 561 -20.13 0.90 -8.31
CA GLY A 561 -20.83 0.24 -9.43
C GLY A 561 -20.87 1.09 -10.69
N GLY A 562 -21.29 0.46 -11.78
CA GLY A 562 -21.47 1.10 -13.07
C GLY A 562 -22.50 2.24 -13.03
N LEU A 563 -22.26 3.28 -13.82
CA LEU A 563 -23.03 4.54 -13.78
C LEU A 563 -24.14 4.62 -14.84
N ALA A 564 -24.27 3.62 -15.72
CA ALA A 564 -25.34 3.52 -16.72
C ALA A 564 -25.70 2.06 -17.07
N SER A 565 -26.83 1.83 -17.72
CA SER A 565 -27.21 0.48 -18.16
C SER A 565 -26.14 -0.15 -19.07
N GLY A 566 -25.73 -1.39 -18.79
CA GLY A 566 -24.66 -2.11 -19.51
C GLY A 566 -23.22 -1.72 -19.15
N THR A 567 -23.03 -0.87 -18.13
CA THR A 567 -21.68 -0.51 -17.62
C THR A 567 -21.12 -1.53 -16.64
N ILE A 568 -19.81 -1.50 -16.46
CA ILE A 568 -19.04 -2.34 -15.53
C ILE A 568 -18.66 -1.47 -14.32
N GLY A 569 -18.77 -2.02 -13.10
CA GLY A 569 -18.30 -1.34 -11.89
C GLY A 569 -16.77 -1.24 -11.80
N GLY A 570 -16.28 -0.48 -10.82
CA GLY A 570 -14.87 -0.47 -10.43
C GLY A 570 -14.42 -1.86 -9.96
N VAL A 571 -13.17 -2.19 -10.24
CA VAL A 571 -12.58 -3.52 -9.97
C VAL A 571 -11.36 -3.39 -9.06
N LEU A 572 -11.31 -4.24 -8.05
CA LEU A 572 -10.15 -4.47 -7.19
C LEU A 572 -9.75 -5.96 -7.26
N ASP A 573 -8.63 -6.25 -7.91
CA ASP A 573 -8.14 -7.63 -8.10
C ASP A 573 -6.88 -7.89 -7.26
N PHE A 574 -6.82 -9.06 -6.61
CA PHE A 574 -5.65 -9.61 -5.94
C PHE A 574 -5.22 -10.91 -6.65
N GLN A 575 -3.98 -10.96 -7.12
CA GLN A 575 -3.40 -12.05 -7.92
C GLN A 575 -2.06 -12.51 -7.34
N GLY A 576 -1.56 -13.68 -7.76
CA GLY A 576 -0.32 -14.26 -7.25
C GLY A 576 -0.41 -14.66 -5.77
N SER A 577 0.45 -14.09 -4.92
CA SER A 577 0.48 -14.30 -3.47
C SER A 577 0.16 -13.03 -2.67
N SER A 578 -0.48 -12.06 -3.31
CA SER A 578 -0.80 -10.75 -2.75
C SER A 578 -1.84 -10.82 -1.63
N THR A 579 -1.96 -9.76 -0.83
CA THR A 579 -2.91 -9.75 0.29
C THR A 579 -3.67 -8.44 0.48
N ALA A 580 -4.94 -8.54 0.86
CA ALA A 580 -5.73 -7.41 1.35
C ALA A 580 -5.27 -6.91 2.73
N GLY A 581 -4.38 -7.64 3.43
CA GLY A 581 -3.86 -7.24 4.74
C GLY A 581 -4.98 -7.05 5.77
N ALA A 582 -5.06 -5.87 6.36
CA ALA A 582 -6.12 -5.40 7.25
C ALA A 582 -6.93 -4.24 6.61
N ALA A 583 -6.97 -4.16 5.28
CA ALA A 583 -7.66 -3.11 4.54
C ALA A 583 -9.17 -3.09 4.80
N THR A 584 -9.80 -1.95 4.57
CA THR A 584 -11.26 -1.85 4.48
C THR A 584 -11.65 -1.69 3.03
N VAL A 585 -12.47 -2.61 2.51
CA VAL A 585 -12.88 -2.66 1.11
C VAL A 585 -14.41 -2.60 1.04
N THR A 586 -14.93 -1.58 0.37
CA THR A 586 -16.37 -1.40 0.15
C THR A 586 -16.69 -1.55 -1.33
N ASN A 587 -17.56 -2.50 -1.67
CA ASN A 587 -18.05 -2.75 -3.01
C ASN A 587 -19.50 -2.28 -3.13
N ASN A 588 -19.73 -1.22 -3.91
CA ASN A 588 -21.06 -0.67 -4.14
C ASN A 588 -21.70 -1.30 -5.38
N GLY A 589 -23.00 -1.61 -5.31
CA GLY A 589 -23.76 -2.01 -6.49
C GLY A 589 -23.97 -0.86 -7.49
N GLY A 590 -24.55 -1.19 -8.64
CA GLY A 590 -24.84 -0.20 -9.68
C GLY A 590 -25.90 0.82 -9.25
N THR A 591 -25.82 2.03 -9.78
CA THR A 591 -26.76 3.12 -9.46
C THR A 591 -27.93 3.22 -10.46
N VAL A 592 -27.87 2.46 -11.56
CA VAL A 592 -28.85 2.49 -12.66
C VAL A 592 -29.20 1.06 -13.08
N GLY A 593 -30.48 0.79 -13.36
CA GLY A 593 -30.95 -0.53 -13.78
C GLY A 593 -30.17 -1.09 -14.98
N GLY A 594 -29.74 -2.35 -14.88
CA GLY A 594 -28.87 -2.99 -15.87
C GLY A 594 -27.38 -2.59 -15.81
N ALA A 595 -26.96 -1.71 -14.90
CA ALA A 595 -25.53 -1.53 -14.60
C ALA A 595 -25.00 -2.70 -13.75
N SER A 596 -23.73 -3.06 -13.89
CA SER A 596 -23.07 -4.00 -12.97
C SER A 596 -22.70 -3.32 -11.66
N GLY A 597 -22.70 -4.04 -10.55
CA GLY A 597 -22.02 -3.60 -9.34
C GLY A 597 -20.51 -3.68 -9.45
N SER A 598 -19.80 -3.10 -8.48
CA SER A 598 -18.35 -3.23 -8.37
C SER A 598 -17.94 -4.65 -7.96
N LEU A 599 -16.64 -4.92 -8.05
CA LEU A 599 -16.09 -6.24 -7.76
C LEU A 599 -14.77 -6.14 -7.00
N THR A 600 -14.64 -6.91 -5.92
CA THR A 600 -13.35 -7.32 -5.37
C THR A 600 -13.15 -8.80 -5.59
N ARG A 601 -11.97 -9.22 -6.05
CA ARG A 601 -11.69 -10.62 -6.35
C ARG A 601 -10.30 -11.04 -5.89
N PHE A 602 -10.22 -12.26 -5.38
CA PHE A 602 -8.99 -12.94 -5.00
C PHE A 602 -8.76 -14.13 -5.95
N PHE A 603 -7.61 -14.15 -6.62
CA PHE A 603 -7.15 -15.20 -7.52
C PHE A 603 -5.95 -15.97 -6.92
N ASP A 604 -5.52 -17.00 -7.63
CA ASP A 604 -4.29 -17.77 -7.39
C ASP A 604 -4.13 -18.20 -5.92
N THR A 605 -3.09 -17.71 -5.22
CA THR A 605 -2.81 -17.99 -3.81
C THR A 605 -3.00 -16.74 -2.93
N SER A 606 -3.66 -15.70 -3.45
CA SER A 606 -3.85 -14.44 -2.73
C SER A 606 -4.72 -14.59 -1.47
N SER A 607 -4.61 -13.63 -0.55
CA SER A 607 -5.30 -13.72 0.74
C SER A 607 -6.05 -12.44 1.15
N ALA A 608 -7.30 -12.59 1.58
CA ALA A 608 -8.05 -11.50 2.22
C ALA A 608 -7.48 -11.10 3.60
N GLY A 609 -6.53 -11.86 4.16
CA GLY A 609 -5.85 -11.51 5.41
C GLY A 609 -6.84 -11.39 6.59
N SER A 610 -6.86 -10.22 7.22
CA SER A 610 -7.81 -9.79 8.26
C SER A 610 -8.68 -8.61 7.80
N ALA A 611 -8.82 -8.40 6.49
CA ALA A 611 -9.55 -7.27 5.92
C ALA A 611 -11.03 -7.23 6.33
N THR A 612 -11.62 -6.03 6.28
CA THR A 612 -13.08 -5.86 6.32
C THR A 612 -13.60 -5.71 4.90
N LEU A 613 -14.29 -6.73 4.40
CA LEU A 613 -14.86 -6.77 3.06
C LEU A 613 -16.36 -6.51 3.14
N ILE A 614 -16.82 -5.44 2.49
CA ILE A 614 -18.22 -5.00 2.48
C ILE A 614 -18.72 -5.08 1.04
N ALA A 615 -19.90 -5.68 0.84
CA ALA A 615 -20.62 -5.69 -0.42
C ALA A 615 -22.03 -5.13 -0.21
N ASN A 616 -22.38 -4.09 -0.96
CA ASN A 616 -23.65 -3.37 -0.85
C ASN A 616 -24.57 -3.68 -2.05
N ALA A 617 -25.87 -3.50 -1.86
CA ALA A 617 -26.90 -3.63 -2.88
C ALA A 617 -26.62 -2.83 -4.17
N GLY A 618 -27.22 -3.31 -5.25
CA GLY A 618 -27.52 -2.49 -6.43
C GLY A 618 -28.88 -1.82 -6.28
N THR A 619 -29.02 -0.59 -6.77
CA THR A 619 -30.32 0.10 -6.83
C THR A 619 -31.02 -0.11 -8.17
N PHE A 620 -32.37 -0.03 -8.19
CA PHE A 620 -33.18 -0.01 -9.42
C PHE A 620 -32.98 -1.21 -10.38
N GLY A 621 -32.68 -2.41 -9.87
CA GLY A 621 -32.45 -3.60 -10.70
C GLY A 621 -31.08 -3.62 -11.39
N SER A 622 -30.09 -2.96 -10.81
CA SER A 622 -28.68 -3.13 -11.14
C SER A 622 -28.08 -4.34 -10.41
N GLY A 623 -26.88 -4.77 -10.81
CA GLY A 623 -26.10 -5.75 -10.07
C GLY A 623 -25.59 -5.18 -8.74
N ALA A 624 -25.60 -6.01 -7.70
CA ALA A 624 -25.00 -5.66 -6.41
C ALA A 624 -23.47 -5.68 -6.45
N GLY A 625 -22.83 -5.05 -5.46
CA GLY A 625 -21.40 -5.16 -5.22
C GLY A 625 -21.03 -6.59 -4.86
N ARG A 626 -19.84 -7.04 -5.28
CA ARG A 626 -19.45 -8.46 -5.20
C ARG A 626 -18.08 -8.66 -4.58
N ILE A 627 -17.95 -9.75 -3.83
CA ILE A 627 -16.69 -10.31 -3.33
C ILE A 627 -16.55 -11.71 -3.95
N GLN A 628 -15.41 -12.00 -4.57
CA GLN A 628 -15.14 -13.28 -5.22
C GLN A 628 -13.83 -13.92 -4.71
N PHE A 629 -13.86 -15.23 -4.48
CA PHE A 629 -12.65 -16.04 -4.27
C PHE A 629 -12.59 -17.12 -5.35
N GLN A 630 -11.45 -17.23 -6.01
CA GLN A 630 -11.18 -18.16 -7.10
C GLN A 630 -9.86 -18.92 -6.86
N ASN A 631 -9.60 -19.97 -7.62
CA ASN A 631 -8.38 -20.79 -7.55
C ASN A 631 -8.11 -21.27 -6.10
N ASP A 632 -6.90 -21.09 -5.58
CA ASP A 632 -6.48 -21.53 -4.23
C ASP A 632 -6.46 -20.37 -3.21
N SER A 633 -7.17 -19.27 -3.48
CA SER A 633 -7.15 -18.07 -2.66
C SER A 633 -7.76 -18.27 -1.27
N THR A 634 -7.39 -17.44 -0.29
CA THR A 634 -7.75 -17.64 1.13
C THR A 634 -8.48 -16.45 1.74
N GLY A 635 -9.52 -16.72 2.54
CA GLY A 635 -10.26 -15.68 3.27
C GLY A 635 -9.65 -15.28 4.62
N GLY A 636 -8.69 -16.05 5.14
CA GLY A 636 -7.97 -15.76 6.38
C GLY A 636 -8.89 -15.60 7.60
N THR A 637 -8.80 -14.44 8.25
CA THR A 637 -9.66 -13.98 9.36
C THR A 637 -10.53 -12.78 8.96
N ALA A 638 -10.69 -12.52 7.67
CA ALA A 638 -11.46 -11.39 7.14
C ALA A 638 -12.92 -11.38 7.60
N THR A 639 -13.45 -10.18 7.82
CA THR A 639 -14.86 -9.95 8.14
C THR A 639 -15.62 -9.66 6.86
N VAL A 640 -16.61 -10.48 6.51
CA VAL A 640 -17.43 -10.33 5.30
C VAL A 640 -18.82 -9.81 5.67
N LYS A 641 -19.15 -8.61 5.19
CA LYS A 641 -20.45 -7.95 5.38
C LYS A 641 -21.20 -7.90 4.05
N LEU A 642 -22.33 -8.59 3.96
CA LEU A 642 -23.17 -8.64 2.75
C LEU A 642 -24.46 -7.87 3.01
N LEU A 643 -24.51 -6.61 2.58
CA LEU A 643 -25.56 -5.66 2.91
C LEU A 643 -26.53 -5.49 1.74
N ASP A 644 -27.82 -5.60 2.05
CA ASP A 644 -28.98 -5.30 1.21
C ASP A 644 -29.03 -6.01 -0.16
N GLY A 645 -28.35 -7.15 -0.28
CA GLY A 645 -28.23 -7.92 -1.54
C GLY A 645 -26.83 -7.94 -2.16
N GLY A 646 -25.82 -7.34 -1.51
CA GLY A 646 -24.41 -7.59 -1.84
C GLY A 646 -24.05 -9.08 -1.76
N SER A 647 -23.10 -9.55 -2.57
CA SER A 647 -22.85 -11.00 -2.69
C SER A 647 -21.41 -11.45 -2.44
N LEU A 648 -21.27 -12.62 -1.81
CA LEU A 648 -20.05 -13.43 -1.80
C LEU A 648 -20.20 -14.59 -2.78
N ASP A 649 -19.19 -14.83 -3.61
CA ASP A 649 -19.21 -15.92 -4.60
C ASP A 649 -17.87 -16.70 -4.57
N ILE A 650 -17.97 -18.00 -4.33
CA ILE A 650 -16.85 -18.95 -4.27
C ILE A 650 -17.02 -20.13 -5.25
N LYS A 651 -17.92 -20.03 -6.25
CA LYS A 651 -18.21 -21.13 -7.21
C LYS A 651 -16.99 -21.57 -8.03
N GLU A 652 -16.03 -20.66 -8.23
CA GLU A 652 -14.83 -20.85 -9.05
C GLU A 652 -13.56 -21.06 -8.18
N HIS A 653 -13.74 -21.39 -6.90
CA HIS A 653 -12.68 -21.79 -5.98
C HIS A 653 -12.35 -23.28 -6.14
N ASN A 654 -11.10 -23.67 -5.86
CA ASN A 654 -10.65 -25.06 -5.88
C ASN A 654 -11.03 -25.80 -4.58
N ALA A 655 -11.02 -27.14 -4.62
CA ALA A 655 -11.15 -27.92 -3.39
C ALA A 655 -9.99 -27.59 -2.42
N SER A 656 -10.22 -27.36 -1.13
CA SER A 656 -11.41 -27.72 -0.34
C SER A 656 -12.38 -26.56 -0.02
N GLY A 657 -12.35 -25.45 -0.76
CA GLY A 657 -13.16 -24.27 -0.46
C GLY A 657 -12.49 -23.24 0.45
N VAL A 658 -13.24 -22.22 0.88
CA VAL A 658 -12.71 -20.99 1.49
C VAL A 658 -12.98 -20.94 3.00
N THR A 659 -11.99 -20.52 3.79
CA THR A 659 -12.18 -20.15 5.21
C THR A 659 -12.14 -18.64 5.38
N ILE A 660 -13.15 -18.06 6.05
CA ILE A 660 -13.25 -16.63 6.43
C ILE A 660 -13.38 -16.45 7.95
N GLY A 661 -13.07 -15.23 8.42
CA GLY A 661 -13.23 -14.82 9.80
C GLY A 661 -14.68 -14.87 10.27
N SER A 662 -15.54 -14.05 9.68
CA SER A 662 -16.95 -13.96 10.03
C SER A 662 -17.81 -13.54 8.83
N LEU A 663 -19.09 -13.89 8.89
CA LEU A 663 -20.11 -13.55 7.89
C LEU A 663 -21.28 -12.85 8.59
N GLU A 664 -21.73 -11.71 8.06
CA GLU A 664 -22.88 -10.97 8.58
C GLU A 664 -23.65 -10.22 7.48
N GLY A 665 -24.92 -9.88 7.77
CA GLY A 665 -25.80 -9.12 6.87
C GLY A 665 -26.98 -9.91 6.33
N ASN A 666 -27.48 -9.49 5.16
CA ASN A 666 -28.75 -9.90 4.52
C ASN A 666 -28.62 -10.16 3.01
N GLY A 667 -27.39 -10.23 2.46
CA GLY A 667 -27.13 -10.51 1.04
C GLY A 667 -26.99 -11.99 0.65
N ASP A 668 -26.35 -12.29 -0.48
CA ASP A 668 -26.31 -13.63 -1.07
C ASP A 668 -24.92 -14.30 -1.00
N VAL A 669 -24.87 -15.61 -0.73
CA VAL A 669 -23.65 -16.42 -0.79
C VAL A 669 -23.82 -17.54 -1.81
N PHE A 670 -22.95 -17.59 -2.82
CA PHE A 670 -22.91 -18.62 -3.87
C PHE A 670 -21.71 -19.56 -3.65
N LEU A 671 -21.98 -20.84 -3.36
CA LEU A 671 -20.96 -21.83 -2.97
C LEU A 671 -20.40 -22.66 -4.14
N GLY A 672 -21.21 -22.90 -5.16
CA GLY A 672 -20.97 -23.91 -6.18
C GLY A 672 -20.88 -25.31 -5.55
N PRO A 673 -19.87 -26.11 -5.89
CA PRO A 673 -19.58 -27.38 -5.22
C PRO A 673 -18.72 -27.22 -3.95
N ASN A 674 -18.36 -26.00 -3.54
CA ASN A 674 -17.33 -25.74 -2.53
C ASN A 674 -17.89 -25.60 -1.11
N ASN A 675 -17.01 -25.76 -0.12
CA ASN A 675 -17.32 -25.54 1.28
C ASN A 675 -16.97 -24.11 1.70
N LEU A 676 -17.89 -23.40 2.35
CA LEU A 676 -17.58 -22.15 3.05
C LEU A 676 -17.41 -22.43 4.54
N THR A 677 -16.20 -22.19 5.05
CA THR A 677 -15.86 -22.29 6.48
C THR A 677 -15.87 -20.90 7.13
N VAL A 678 -16.64 -20.73 8.21
CA VAL A 678 -16.83 -19.44 8.90
C VAL A 678 -16.52 -19.55 10.38
N GLY A 679 -15.80 -18.56 10.92
CA GLY A 679 -15.59 -18.37 12.36
C GLY A 679 -14.13 -18.32 12.80
N SER A 680 -13.15 -18.22 11.87
CA SER A 680 -11.72 -18.22 12.22
C SER A 680 -11.30 -17.03 13.09
N ASN A 681 -12.10 -15.97 13.16
CA ASN A 681 -11.88 -14.81 14.03
C ASN A 681 -12.65 -14.86 15.38
N ASN A 682 -13.38 -15.96 15.66
CA ASN A 682 -14.19 -16.18 16.87
C ASN A 682 -15.29 -15.14 17.15
N THR A 683 -15.63 -14.27 16.19
CA THR A 683 -16.70 -13.27 16.35
C THR A 683 -18.07 -13.94 16.33
N SER A 684 -19.01 -13.43 17.13
CA SER A 684 -20.41 -13.84 17.06
C SER A 684 -21.18 -12.90 16.14
N THR A 685 -21.88 -13.44 15.14
CA THR A 685 -22.56 -12.65 14.09
C THR A 685 -23.96 -13.20 13.76
N THR A 686 -24.75 -12.42 13.03
CA THR A 686 -26.02 -12.86 12.43
C THR A 686 -25.97 -12.68 10.93
N PHE A 687 -26.34 -13.73 10.21
CA PHE A 687 -26.59 -13.71 8.78
C PHE A 687 -28.07 -14.07 8.53
N SER A 688 -28.74 -13.18 7.80
CA SER A 688 -30.17 -13.23 7.48
C SER A 688 -30.44 -13.36 5.98
N GLY A 689 -29.37 -13.36 5.18
CA GLY A 689 -29.40 -13.57 3.75
C GLY A 689 -29.40 -15.05 3.37
N VAL A 690 -29.25 -15.33 2.06
CA VAL A 690 -29.36 -16.68 1.51
C VAL A 690 -28.00 -17.25 1.14
N ILE A 691 -27.68 -18.41 1.70
CA ILE A 691 -26.58 -19.28 1.27
C ILE A 691 -27.16 -20.33 0.32
N GLN A 692 -26.54 -20.47 -0.85
CA GLN A 692 -27.03 -21.33 -1.94
C GLN A 692 -25.88 -21.88 -2.78
N ASP A 693 -26.16 -22.96 -3.51
CA ASP A 693 -25.18 -23.58 -4.41
C ASP A 693 -24.81 -22.58 -5.55
N GLY A 694 -25.71 -22.30 -6.50
CA GLY A 694 -25.35 -21.39 -7.61
C GLY A 694 -26.51 -20.70 -8.33
N GLY A 695 -27.70 -20.70 -7.73
CA GLY A 695 -28.94 -20.34 -8.43
C GLY A 695 -29.42 -21.45 -9.38
N VAL A 696 -30.46 -21.16 -10.16
CA VAL A 696 -31.12 -22.15 -11.03
C VAL A 696 -30.18 -22.55 -12.18
N ASN A 697 -29.85 -23.85 -12.24
CA ASN A 697 -28.87 -24.47 -13.16
C ASN A 697 -27.38 -24.23 -12.83
N GLY A 698 -27.04 -23.77 -11.62
CA GLY A 698 -25.64 -23.76 -11.14
C GLY A 698 -25.14 -25.16 -10.73
N PRO A 699 -23.82 -25.38 -10.58
CA PRO A 699 -23.28 -26.60 -9.98
C PRO A 699 -23.76 -26.73 -8.53
N THR A 700 -24.17 -27.94 -8.15
CA THR A 700 -24.71 -28.27 -6.82
C THR A 700 -23.67 -28.90 -5.90
N GLY A 701 -23.99 -29.03 -4.62
CA GLY A 701 -23.19 -29.72 -3.61
C GLY A 701 -22.42 -28.80 -2.67
N GLY A 702 -22.75 -27.50 -2.66
CA GLY A 702 -22.14 -26.52 -1.77
C GLY A 702 -22.40 -26.84 -0.31
N SER A 703 -21.37 -26.71 0.52
CA SER A 703 -21.41 -27.07 1.94
C SER A 703 -21.00 -25.92 2.84
N PHE A 704 -21.38 -26.01 4.11
CA PHE A 704 -21.14 -24.97 5.09
C PHE A 704 -20.49 -25.55 6.35
N THR A 705 -19.42 -24.92 6.84
CA THR A 705 -18.72 -25.34 8.07
C THR A 705 -18.60 -24.20 9.07
N LYS A 706 -19.12 -24.40 10.28
CA LYS A 706 -18.97 -23.48 11.41
C LYS A 706 -17.79 -23.91 12.29
N ILE A 707 -16.82 -23.02 12.47
CA ILE A 707 -15.64 -23.17 13.35
C ILE A 707 -15.56 -22.03 14.37
N GLY A 708 -14.58 -22.09 15.27
CA GLY A 708 -14.31 -21.04 16.26
C GLY A 708 -15.37 -20.92 17.36
N THR A 709 -15.04 -20.23 18.44
CA THR A 709 -15.86 -20.19 19.67
C THR A 709 -17.09 -19.29 19.59
N GLY A 710 -17.15 -18.38 18.61
CA GLY A 710 -18.28 -17.46 18.42
C GLY A 710 -19.60 -18.17 18.06
N THR A 711 -20.71 -17.47 18.23
CA THR A 711 -22.05 -17.89 17.81
C THR A 711 -22.40 -17.29 16.45
N LEU A 712 -22.69 -18.14 15.45
CA LEU A 712 -23.28 -17.69 14.19
C LEU A 712 -24.79 -17.96 14.21
N THR A 713 -25.59 -16.94 13.96
CA THR A 713 -27.04 -17.09 13.77
C THR A 713 -27.36 -17.07 12.28
N LEU A 714 -27.97 -18.13 11.76
CA LEU A 714 -28.53 -18.20 10.41
C LEU A 714 -30.05 -18.04 10.48
N SER A 715 -30.57 -16.99 9.85
CA SER A 715 -32.01 -16.64 9.88
C SER A 715 -32.66 -16.51 8.49
N GLY A 716 -31.87 -16.56 7.41
CA GLY A 716 -32.36 -16.63 6.04
C GLY A 716 -32.62 -18.06 5.57
N ALA A 717 -33.53 -18.22 4.61
CA ALA A 717 -33.91 -19.48 4.00
C ALA A 717 -32.79 -20.01 3.08
N ASN A 718 -31.95 -20.88 3.62
CA ASN A 718 -30.76 -21.40 2.94
C ASN A 718 -31.09 -22.63 2.09
N THR A 719 -30.48 -22.73 0.91
CA THR A 719 -30.87 -23.70 -0.14
C THR A 719 -29.74 -24.60 -0.64
N TYR A 720 -28.51 -24.46 -0.11
CA TYR A 720 -27.37 -25.32 -0.46
C TYR A 720 -27.61 -26.81 -0.14
N SER A 721 -26.92 -27.70 -0.85
CA SER A 721 -27.23 -29.14 -0.85
C SER A 721 -26.15 -30.07 -0.30
N GLY A 722 -24.91 -29.62 -0.16
CA GLY A 722 -23.77 -30.43 0.31
C GLY A 722 -23.75 -30.71 1.83
N GLY A 723 -24.52 -29.95 2.61
CA GLY A 723 -24.69 -30.16 4.06
C GLY A 723 -23.96 -29.15 4.95
N THR A 724 -24.21 -29.26 6.25
CA THR A 724 -23.71 -28.36 7.30
C THR A 724 -22.89 -29.11 8.33
N THR A 725 -21.70 -28.62 8.65
CA THR A 725 -20.88 -29.14 9.75
C THR A 725 -20.68 -28.07 10.84
N VAL A 726 -21.06 -28.38 12.08
CA VAL A 726 -20.77 -27.55 13.26
C VAL A 726 -19.57 -28.16 13.98
N SER A 727 -18.38 -27.67 13.68
CA SER A 727 -17.11 -28.17 14.22
C SER A 727 -16.73 -27.54 15.56
N SER A 728 -17.13 -26.29 15.82
CA SER A 728 -16.95 -25.65 17.13
C SER A 728 -17.82 -24.40 17.31
N GLY A 729 -18.01 -24.00 18.58
CA GLY A 729 -18.88 -22.89 18.97
C GLY A 729 -20.35 -23.20 18.65
N THR A 730 -21.15 -22.15 18.47
CA THR A 730 -22.61 -22.30 18.31
C THR A 730 -23.07 -21.94 16.90
N LEU A 731 -23.96 -22.75 16.33
CA LEU A 731 -24.79 -22.42 15.18
C LEU A 731 -26.25 -22.32 15.63
N LEU A 732 -26.86 -21.14 15.50
CA LEU A 732 -28.28 -20.93 15.77
C LEU A 732 -29.09 -20.90 14.47
N ALA A 733 -29.91 -21.92 14.25
CA ALA A 733 -30.90 -22.03 13.20
C ALA A 733 -32.16 -21.27 13.60
N ASN A 734 -32.30 -20.02 13.15
CA ASN A 734 -33.38 -19.09 13.50
C ASN A 734 -34.14 -18.61 12.25
N THR A 735 -34.39 -19.49 11.28
CA THR A 735 -35.28 -19.18 10.15
C THR A 735 -36.73 -18.96 10.59
N ALA A 736 -37.40 -18.03 9.90
CA ALA A 736 -38.84 -17.84 10.04
C ALA A 736 -39.59 -18.80 9.10
N GLY A 737 -40.51 -19.60 9.65
CA GLY A 737 -41.35 -20.51 8.87
C GLY A 737 -40.70 -21.86 8.57
N PRO A 738 -41.15 -22.56 7.51
CA PRO A 738 -40.76 -23.96 7.23
C PRO A 738 -39.40 -24.10 6.55
N ASP A 739 -38.80 -22.99 6.09
CA ASP A 739 -37.57 -23.02 5.29
C ASP A 739 -36.32 -23.30 6.14
N SER A 740 -35.37 -24.04 5.57
CA SER A 740 -34.19 -24.53 6.28
C SER A 740 -33.18 -23.42 6.56
N ALA A 741 -32.70 -23.33 7.81
CA ALA A 741 -31.53 -22.52 8.15
C ALA A 741 -30.20 -23.15 7.69
N THR A 742 -30.20 -24.45 7.34
CA THR A 742 -28.97 -25.24 7.12
C THR A 742 -28.93 -25.93 5.75
N GLY A 743 -29.70 -25.44 4.79
CA GLY A 743 -29.82 -26.07 3.47
C GLY A 743 -30.61 -27.40 3.51
N SER A 744 -30.50 -28.16 2.43
CA SER A 744 -31.16 -29.47 2.26
C SER A 744 -30.27 -30.68 2.57
N GLY A 745 -28.95 -30.48 2.58
CA GLY A 745 -27.98 -31.53 2.93
C GLY A 745 -27.99 -31.91 4.41
N THR A 746 -27.27 -32.95 4.78
CA THR A 746 -27.18 -33.44 6.17
C THR A 746 -26.52 -32.43 7.11
N VAL A 747 -26.84 -32.51 8.40
CA VAL A 747 -26.24 -31.68 9.45
C VAL A 747 -25.43 -32.55 10.39
N ALA A 748 -24.14 -32.28 10.55
CA ALA A 748 -23.26 -32.95 11.49
C ALA A 748 -22.80 -31.98 12.59
N VAL A 749 -23.01 -32.34 13.86
CA VAL A 749 -22.51 -31.58 15.01
C VAL A 749 -21.38 -32.37 15.65
N ASN A 750 -20.16 -31.83 15.58
CA ASN A 750 -18.94 -32.50 16.01
C ASN A 750 -18.46 -31.99 17.38
N ASN A 751 -17.38 -32.56 17.89
CA ASN A 751 -16.80 -32.26 19.19
C ASN A 751 -16.62 -30.74 19.45
N THR A 752 -17.21 -30.21 20.52
CA THR A 752 -17.30 -28.77 20.89
C THR A 752 -18.24 -27.91 20.06
N GLY A 753 -18.92 -28.47 19.06
CA GLY A 753 -20.00 -27.83 18.32
C GLY A 753 -21.33 -27.89 19.07
N THR A 754 -22.08 -26.78 19.03
CA THR A 754 -23.46 -26.70 19.52
C THR A 754 -24.40 -26.23 18.41
N LEU A 755 -25.46 -26.99 18.19
CA LEU A 755 -26.59 -26.63 17.34
C LEU A 755 -27.78 -26.22 18.21
N GLY A 756 -28.45 -25.15 17.84
CA GLY A 756 -29.68 -24.70 18.51
C GLY A 756 -30.48 -23.77 17.63
N GLY A 757 -31.48 -23.11 18.22
CA GLY A 757 -32.30 -22.08 17.60
C GLY A 757 -33.78 -22.48 17.45
N THR A 758 -34.63 -21.53 17.08
CA THR A 758 -36.09 -21.69 17.04
C THR A 758 -36.66 -21.89 15.63
N GLY A 759 -35.79 -22.02 14.64
CA GLY A 759 -36.15 -22.18 13.23
C GLY A 759 -36.25 -23.64 12.79
N THR A 760 -36.02 -23.87 11.51
CA THR A 760 -36.20 -25.17 10.86
C THR A 760 -34.92 -25.69 10.24
N ILE A 761 -34.70 -27.00 10.34
CA ILE A 761 -33.62 -27.77 9.73
C ILE A 761 -34.25 -28.85 8.85
N SER A 762 -34.01 -28.79 7.54
CA SER A 762 -34.52 -29.82 6.61
C SER A 762 -33.65 -31.08 6.57
N GLY A 763 -32.34 -30.96 6.77
CA GLY A 763 -31.40 -32.08 6.69
C GLY A 763 -31.57 -33.13 7.81
N ALA A 764 -31.26 -34.39 7.52
CA ALA A 764 -31.05 -35.39 8.56
C ALA A 764 -29.86 -34.96 9.44
N THR A 765 -30.03 -35.01 10.76
CA THR A 765 -29.11 -34.42 11.73
C THR A 765 -28.41 -35.51 12.55
N THR A 766 -27.09 -35.44 12.64
CA THR A 766 -26.28 -36.33 13.49
C THR A 766 -25.53 -35.52 14.54
N ILE A 767 -25.76 -35.85 15.81
CA ILE A 767 -24.99 -35.32 16.94
C ILE A 767 -23.90 -36.34 17.24
N ASN A 768 -22.67 -36.06 16.80
CA ASN A 768 -21.53 -36.95 17.03
C ASN A 768 -20.99 -36.78 18.46
N GLY A 769 -20.13 -37.70 18.89
CA GLY A 769 -19.45 -37.62 20.19
C GLY A 769 -18.76 -36.26 20.44
N GLY A 770 -19.09 -35.64 21.58
CA GLY A 770 -18.66 -34.30 21.98
C GLY A 770 -19.48 -33.16 21.36
N GLY A 771 -20.42 -33.46 20.46
CA GLY A 771 -21.37 -32.51 19.89
C GLY A 771 -22.62 -32.34 20.75
N ARG A 772 -23.31 -31.22 20.57
CA ARG A 772 -24.47 -30.82 21.38
C ARG A 772 -25.62 -30.24 20.57
N ILE A 773 -26.86 -30.55 20.97
CA ILE A 773 -28.08 -29.90 20.49
C ILE A 773 -28.89 -29.30 21.66
N THR A 774 -29.65 -28.23 21.42
CA THR A 774 -30.52 -27.52 22.39
C THR A 774 -31.68 -26.83 21.67
N GLY A 775 -32.75 -26.44 22.39
CA GLY A 775 -33.91 -25.78 21.80
C GLY A 775 -33.68 -24.31 21.43
N ASN A 776 -32.67 -23.65 21.99
CA ASN A 776 -32.20 -22.32 21.54
C ASN A 776 -30.75 -22.06 21.94
N THR A 777 -30.54 -21.34 23.05
CA THR A 777 -29.26 -20.93 23.60
C THR A 777 -29.35 -21.14 25.10
N ALA A 778 -28.27 -21.63 25.73
CA ALA A 778 -28.28 -21.99 27.16
C ALA A 778 -28.89 -20.88 28.04
N GLY A 779 -29.90 -21.25 28.82
CA GLY A 779 -30.72 -20.37 29.66
C GLY A 779 -31.95 -19.75 28.97
N THR A 780 -32.22 -20.07 27.70
CA THR A 780 -33.35 -19.54 26.92
C THR A 780 -34.15 -20.68 26.32
N ILE A 781 -35.43 -20.79 26.69
CA ILE A 781 -36.33 -21.80 26.13
C ILE A 781 -36.56 -21.58 24.64
N GLY A 782 -36.43 -22.63 23.83
CA GLY A 782 -36.86 -22.62 22.44
C GLY A 782 -37.31 -23.98 21.89
N SER A 783 -37.79 -23.94 20.65
CA SER A 783 -38.32 -25.11 19.94
C SER A 783 -37.65 -25.22 18.57
N LEU A 784 -36.64 -26.09 18.45
CA LEU A 784 -35.94 -26.34 17.20
C LEU A 784 -36.71 -27.37 16.37
N THR A 785 -37.00 -27.06 15.10
CA THR A 785 -37.71 -27.98 14.20
C THR A 785 -36.73 -28.71 13.29
N LEU A 786 -36.76 -30.04 13.29
CA LEU A 786 -35.90 -30.91 12.48
C LEU A 786 -36.79 -31.81 11.62
N GLN A 787 -36.87 -31.57 10.31
CA GLN A 787 -37.87 -32.24 9.45
C GLN A 787 -37.56 -33.73 9.20
N ASN A 788 -36.30 -34.14 9.38
CA ASN A 788 -35.82 -35.49 9.14
C ASN A 788 -35.36 -36.18 10.44
N ASN A 789 -34.74 -37.37 10.32
CA ASN A 789 -34.21 -38.11 11.45
C ASN A 789 -33.15 -37.31 12.23
N VAL A 790 -33.10 -37.55 13.54
CA VAL A 790 -32.04 -37.08 14.44
C VAL A 790 -31.39 -38.30 15.08
N THR A 791 -30.11 -38.50 14.79
CA THR A 791 -29.29 -39.58 15.36
C THR A 791 -28.30 -39.01 16.35
N PHE A 792 -28.28 -39.54 17.57
CA PHE A 792 -27.19 -39.34 18.51
C PHE A 792 -26.17 -40.47 18.30
N ALA A 793 -24.89 -40.10 18.26
CA ALA A 793 -23.78 -40.97 17.93
C ALA A 793 -22.62 -40.72 18.90
N GLY A 794 -22.89 -40.94 20.19
CA GLY A 794 -21.88 -40.98 21.23
C GLY A 794 -20.78 -42.01 20.93
N THR A 795 -19.58 -41.78 21.47
CA THR A 795 -18.42 -42.67 21.23
C THR A 795 -17.69 -43.10 22.49
N SER A 796 -17.73 -42.29 23.55
CA SER A 796 -17.20 -42.64 24.87
C SER A 796 -17.78 -41.72 25.95
N SER A 797 -17.54 -42.05 27.23
CA SER A 797 -17.92 -41.19 28.36
C SER A 797 -17.22 -39.82 28.39
N SER A 798 -16.16 -39.62 27.60
CA SER A 798 -15.48 -38.34 27.38
C SER A 798 -15.87 -37.67 26.06
N SER A 799 -16.80 -38.26 25.31
CA SER A 799 -17.19 -37.89 23.95
C SER A 799 -18.66 -38.29 23.73
N LEU A 800 -19.52 -37.67 24.55
CA LEU A 800 -20.97 -37.90 24.60
C LEU A 800 -21.68 -37.10 23.50
N ALA A 801 -22.66 -37.69 22.82
CA ALA A 801 -23.59 -36.93 21.98
C ALA A 801 -24.70 -36.37 22.86
N SER A 802 -24.84 -35.04 22.96
CA SER A 802 -25.57 -34.42 24.08
C SER A 802 -26.80 -33.61 23.66
N TYR A 803 -27.99 -33.96 24.15
CA TYR A 803 -29.15 -33.08 24.16
C TYR A 803 -29.16 -32.27 25.46
N PHE A 804 -29.19 -30.95 25.37
CA PHE A 804 -29.34 -30.08 26.54
C PHE A 804 -30.68 -29.36 26.52
N VAL A 805 -31.36 -29.43 27.64
CA VAL A 805 -32.72 -28.92 27.86
C VAL A 805 -32.70 -27.83 28.92
N ASP A 806 -33.01 -26.60 28.54
CA ASP A 806 -33.42 -25.58 29.52
C ASP A 806 -34.88 -25.81 29.99
N LEU A 807 -35.14 -25.61 31.28
CA LEU A 807 -36.43 -25.78 31.94
C LEU A 807 -36.88 -24.46 32.60
N ALA A 808 -38.09 -23.99 32.29
CA ALA A 808 -38.67 -22.82 32.94
C ALA A 808 -39.55 -23.23 34.13
N SER A 809 -39.28 -22.63 35.29
CA SER A 809 -40.07 -22.84 36.51
C SER A 809 -41.47 -22.25 36.39
N GLY A 810 -42.49 -23.07 36.68
CA GLY A 810 -43.89 -22.64 36.81
C GLY A 810 -44.65 -22.35 35.50
N ALA A 811 -44.14 -22.81 34.35
CA ALA A 811 -44.75 -22.54 33.03
C ALA A 811 -44.91 -23.78 32.13
N ASN A 812 -44.60 -24.99 32.61
CA ASN A 812 -44.60 -26.25 31.85
C ASN A 812 -43.75 -26.20 30.55
N ASN A 813 -42.83 -25.25 30.48
CA ASN A 813 -42.12 -24.88 29.26
C ASN A 813 -40.67 -25.33 29.36
N SER A 814 -40.22 -26.09 28.37
CA SER A 814 -38.86 -26.59 28.23
C SER A 814 -38.36 -26.31 26.83
N ASP A 815 -37.05 -26.38 26.64
CA ASP A 815 -36.50 -26.67 25.33
C ASP A 815 -37.21 -27.89 24.71
N ARG A 816 -37.42 -27.82 23.39
CA ARG A 816 -38.10 -28.86 22.63
C ARG A 816 -37.41 -29.10 21.28
N LEU A 817 -37.23 -30.37 20.93
CA LEU A 817 -36.94 -30.78 19.56
C LEU A 817 -38.23 -31.25 18.88
N VAL A 818 -38.60 -30.63 17.76
CA VAL A 818 -39.75 -31.03 16.93
C VAL A 818 -39.22 -31.81 15.75
N ILE A 819 -39.11 -33.13 15.91
CA ILE A 819 -38.53 -34.06 14.94
C ILE A 819 -39.65 -34.60 14.05
N GLY A 820 -39.50 -34.49 12.72
CA GLY A 820 -40.42 -35.04 11.73
C GLY A 820 -40.15 -36.51 11.40
N GLY A 821 -38.91 -36.97 11.61
CA GLY A 821 -38.47 -38.35 11.42
C GLY A 821 -38.32 -39.15 12.72
N ILE A 822 -37.34 -40.05 12.72
CA ILE A 822 -36.97 -40.92 13.84
C ILE A 822 -36.04 -40.16 14.80
N LEU A 823 -36.28 -40.27 16.10
CA LEU A 823 -35.27 -39.99 17.14
C LEU A 823 -34.47 -41.27 17.43
N ASP A 824 -33.23 -41.33 16.95
CA ASP A 824 -32.37 -42.50 17.07
C ASP A 824 -31.32 -42.30 18.18
N LEU A 825 -31.50 -43.08 19.24
CA LEU A 825 -30.69 -43.20 20.46
C LEU A 825 -30.22 -44.67 20.62
N SER A 826 -30.01 -45.38 19.50
CA SER A 826 -29.58 -46.79 19.49
C SER A 826 -28.07 -46.98 19.65
N ASN A 827 -27.30 -45.89 19.57
CA ASN A 827 -25.88 -45.89 19.90
C ASN A 827 -25.68 -45.90 21.43
N SER A 828 -24.45 -46.14 21.86
CA SER A 828 -24.06 -45.94 23.25
C SER A 828 -23.40 -44.58 23.42
N PHE A 829 -23.41 -44.07 24.65
CA PHE A 829 -22.84 -42.76 25.04
C PHE A 829 -23.67 -41.55 24.61
N ASP A 830 -24.99 -41.74 24.47
CA ASP A 830 -25.93 -40.66 24.20
C ASP A 830 -26.39 -40.04 25.54
N GLN A 831 -26.34 -38.71 25.64
CA GLN A 831 -26.63 -37.95 26.86
C GLN A 831 -27.83 -37.03 26.71
N ILE A 832 -28.67 -36.96 27.75
CA ILE A 832 -29.55 -35.82 28.02
C ILE A 832 -29.11 -35.08 29.29
N ALA A 833 -29.12 -33.75 29.24
CA ALA A 833 -28.71 -32.87 30.33
C ALA A 833 -29.71 -31.73 30.52
N PHE A 834 -29.89 -31.28 31.76
CA PHE A 834 -30.89 -30.29 32.13
C PHE A 834 -30.28 -29.04 32.75
N SER A 835 -30.94 -27.91 32.52
CA SER A 835 -30.68 -26.61 33.13
C SER A 835 -32.00 -26.01 33.62
N GLY A 836 -31.94 -25.26 34.72
CA GLY A 836 -33.14 -24.84 35.46
C GLY A 836 -33.70 -25.93 36.38
N THR A 837 -34.86 -25.64 36.97
CA THR A 837 -35.53 -26.51 37.94
C THR A 837 -36.99 -26.67 37.54
N PRO A 838 -37.51 -27.89 37.34
CA PRO A 838 -38.92 -28.11 37.04
C PRO A 838 -39.79 -27.80 38.26
N ASP A 839 -41.08 -27.54 38.02
CA ASP A 839 -42.00 -27.05 39.05
C ASP A 839 -42.47 -28.11 40.07
N GLY A 840 -42.21 -29.40 39.83
CA GLY A 840 -42.58 -30.50 40.71
C GLY A 840 -44.01 -31.02 40.52
N THR A 841 -44.75 -30.50 39.53
CA THR A 841 -46.18 -30.79 39.33
C THR A 841 -46.56 -31.11 37.90
N ASN A 842 -45.89 -30.53 36.90
CA ASN A 842 -46.27 -30.65 35.50
C ASN A 842 -45.25 -31.44 34.69
N SER A 843 -45.73 -32.12 33.65
CA SER A 843 -44.90 -32.76 32.62
C SER A 843 -44.35 -31.74 31.61
N TYR A 844 -43.15 -32.01 31.09
CA TYR A 844 -42.51 -31.22 30.04
C TYR A 844 -42.33 -32.07 28.77
N ILE A 845 -42.64 -31.52 27.59
CA ILE A 845 -42.42 -32.20 26.30
C ILE A 845 -41.05 -31.82 25.77
N LEU A 846 -40.08 -32.72 25.92
CA LEU A 846 -38.69 -32.49 25.56
C LEU A 846 -38.42 -32.73 24.07
N ALA A 847 -39.12 -33.69 23.47
CA ALA A 847 -39.09 -33.91 22.03
C ALA A 847 -40.42 -34.51 21.53
N THR A 848 -40.74 -34.27 20.27
CA THR A 848 -41.78 -35.01 19.52
C THR A 848 -41.15 -35.59 18.26
N TYR A 849 -41.55 -36.80 17.88
CA TYR A 849 -40.96 -37.57 16.77
C TYR A 849 -42.01 -38.49 16.12
N ALA A 850 -41.73 -39.00 14.92
CA ALA A 850 -42.57 -40.01 14.27
C ALA A 850 -42.45 -41.39 14.94
N SER A 851 -41.23 -41.73 15.40
CA SER A 851 -40.92 -42.88 16.25
C SER A 851 -39.56 -42.66 16.94
N HIS A 852 -39.23 -43.48 17.93
CA HIS A 852 -37.89 -43.50 18.55
C HIS A 852 -37.27 -44.90 18.51
N THR A 853 -35.94 -44.96 18.61
CA THR A 853 -35.16 -46.18 18.83
C THR A 853 -34.15 -45.97 19.94
N GLY A 854 -34.07 -46.89 20.89
CA GLY A 854 -33.14 -46.78 22.04
C GLY A 854 -33.53 -45.73 23.07
N THR A 855 -32.59 -45.36 23.95
CA THR A 855 -32.78 -44.43 25.08
C THR A 855 -31.45 -43.77 25.44
N PHE A 856 -31.46 -42.55 26.00
CA PHE A 856 -30.23 -41.92 26.50
C PHE A 856 -29.57 -42.78 27.60
N ASP A 857 -28.29 -43.13 27.43
CA ASP A 857 -27.51 -43.87 28.44
C ASP A 857 -27.06 -42.97 29.59
N PHE A 858 -26.83 -41.69 29.31
CA PHE A 858 -26.31 -40.69 30.24
C PHE A 858 -27.32 -39.57 30.50
N GLY A 859 -27.32 -39.08 31.72
CA GLY A 859 -28.26 -38.06 32.18
C GLY A 859 -29.09 -38.57 33.36
N THR A 860 -29.26 -37.72 34.35
CA THR A 860 -30.18 -37.98 35.46
C THR A 860 -31.36 -37.04 35.29
N ALA A 861 -32.59 -37.57 35.29
CA ALA A 861 -33.77 -36.72 35.39
C ALA A 861 -33.68 -35.86 36.66
N PRO A 862 -34.17 -34.60 36.64
CA PRO A 862 -34.23 -33.77 37.84
C PRO A 862 -34.97 -34.47 38.99
N SER A 863 -34.67 -34.06 40.24
CA SER A 863 -35.28 -34.69 41.41
C SER A 863 -36.81 -34.59 41.37
N GLY A 864 -37.49 -35.70 41.64
CA GLY A 864 -38.96 -35.79 41.54
C GLY A 864 -39.50 -35.99 40.12
N TYR A 865 -38.65 -36.27 39.13
CA TYR A 865 -39.03 -36.52 37.74
C TYR A 865 -38.41 -37.80 37.16
N THR A 866 -39.06 -38.31 36.11
CA THR A 866 -38.62 -39.45 35.29
C THR A 866 -38.73 -39.12 33.82
N LEU A 867 -37.77 -39.61 33.02
CA LEU A 867 -37.86 -39.60 31.56
C LEU A 867 -38.77 -40.71 31.08
N ASN A 868 -39.67 -40.37 30.17
CA ASN A 868 -40.67 -41.28 29.62
C ASN A 868 -40.65 -41.21 28.09
N TYR A 869 -40.34 -42.34 27.47
CA TYR A 869 -40.17 -42.49 26.02
C TYR A 869 -41.46 -43.04 25.40
N GLY A 870 -42.40 -42.14 25.09
CA GLY A 870 -43.64 -42.51 24.42
C GLY A 870 -43.45 -42.82 22.93
N ASP A 871 -44.48 -43.34 22.27
CA ASP A 871 -44.44 -43.71 20.85
C ASP A 871 -44.08 -42.54 19.92
N THR A 872 -44.51 -41.31 20.27
CA THR A 872 -44.35 -40.09 19.45
C THR A 872 -43.74 -38.89 20.20
N GLN A 873 -43.40 -39.05 21.48
CA GLN A 873 -42.90 -37.95 22.31
C GLN A 873 -42.07 -38.42 23.50
N LEU A 874 -40.98 -37.69 23.76
CA LEU A 874 -40.16 -37.82 24.96
C LEU A 874 -40.62 -36.78 25.97
N THR A 875 -41.06 -37.24 27.15
CA THR A 875 -41.55 -36.38 28.23
C THR A 875 -40.70 -36.50 29.48
N LEU A 876 -40.67 -35.42 30.26
CA LEU A 876 -40.17 -35.40 31.62
C LEU A 876 -41.39 -35.32 32.55
N ASP A 877 -41.77 -36.46 33.12
CA ASP A 877 -43.00 -36.62 33.92
C ASP A 877 -42.68 -36.63 35.42
N PRO A 878 -43.50 -35.99 36.28
CA PRO A 878 -43.29 -36.01 37.73
C PRO A 878 -43.44 -37.45 38.26
N THR A 879 -42.50 -37.88 39.12
CA THR A 879 -42.54 -39.21 39.71
C THR A 879 -43.82 -39.41 40.52
N PRO A 880 -44.63 -40.45 40.25
CA PRO A 880 -45.84 -40.70 41.01
C PRO A 880 -45.53 -40.91 42.50
N VAL A 881 -45.93 -39.97 43.35
CA VAL A 881 -45.91 -40.17 44.80
C VAL A 881 -47.03 -41.17 45.11
N PRO A 882 -46.75 -42.34 45.72
CA PRO A 882 -47.82 -43.27 46.08
C PRO A 882 -48.78 -42.58 47.03
N GLU A 883 -50.08 -42.58 46.70
CA GLU A 883 -51.08 -41.92 47.51
C GLU A 883 -50.99 -42.36 48.98
N ALA A 884 -51.32 -41.48 49.91
CA ALA A 884 -51.29 -41.79 51.35
C ALA A 884 -52.12 -43.05 51.70
N SER A 885 -53.18 -43.32 50.92
CA SER A 885 -53.98 -44.55 50.96
C SER A 885 -53.16 -45.84 50.78
N THR A 886 -52.13 -45.81 49.93
CA THR A 886 -51.25 -46.96 49.64
C THR A 886 -50.32 -47.25 50.82
N TRP A 887 -49.73 -46.21 51.42
CA TRP A 887 -48.92 -46.34 52.63
C TRP A 887 -49.76 -46.79 53.84
N ILE A 888 -50.97 -46.25 54.01
CA ILE A 888 -51.93 -46.68 55.03
C ILE A 888 -52.35 -48.14 54.82
N GLY A 889 -52.62 -48.55 53.57
CA GLY A 889 -52.95 -49.93 53.20
C GLY A 889 -51.82 -50.91 53.50
N ALA A 890 -50.58 -50.56 53.16
CA ALA A 890 -49.39 -51.36 53.47
C ALA A 890 -49.16 -51.49 54.99
N ALA A 891 -49.34 -50.40 55.75
CA ALA A 891 -49.24 -50.40 57.21
C ALA A 891 -50.33 -51.26 57.86
N LEU A 892 -51.58 -51.20 57.36
CA LEU A 892 -52.68 -52.05 57.81
C LEU A 892 -52.45 -53.54 57.48
N ALA A 893 -51.91 -53.85 56.30
CA ALA A 893 -51.56 -55.22 55.92
C ALA A 893 -50.45 -55.80 56.81
N LEU A 894 -49.38 -55.04 57.07
CA LEU A 894 -48.33 -55.40 58.04
C LEU A 894 -48.88 -55.58 59.45
N GLY A 895 -49.78 -54.68 59.88
CA GLY A 895 -50.50 -54.78 61.16
C GLY A 895 -51.32 -56.07 61.25
N ALA A 896 -52.05 -56.43 60.19
CA ALA A 896 -52.84 -57.66 60.12
C ALA A 896 -51.96 -58.93 60.15
N VAL A 897 -50.83 -58.94 59.43
CA VAL A 897 -49.84 -60.03 59.47
C VAL A 897 -49.21 -60.17 60.87
N ALA A 898 -48.89 -59.07 61.55
CA ALA A 898 -48.41 -59.08 62.93
C ALA A 898 -49.47 -59.58 63.94
N LEU A 899 -50.75 -59.29 63.69
CA LEU A 899 -51.87 -59.79 64.51
C LEU A 899 -52.12 -61.29 64.28
N MET A 900 -52.01 -61.76 63.04
CA MET A 900 -52.11 -63.17 62.69
C MET A 900 -50.92 -64.00 63.19
N SER A 901 -49.70 -63.44 63.17
CA SER A 901 -48.53 -64.11 63.74
C SER A 901 -48.63 -64.19 65.28
N ARG A 902 -49.09 -63.12 65.96
CA ARG A 902 -49.40 -63.17 67.39
C ARG A 902 -50.46 -64.23 67.74
N ARG A 903 -51.54 -64.36 66.95
CA ARG A 903 -52.54 -65.43 67.14
C ARG A 903 -51.93 -66.83 66.97
N ARG A 904 -51.19 -67.09 65.89
CA ARG A 904 -50.48 -68.37 65.68
C ARG A 904 -49.48 -68.71 66.81
N ILE A 905 -48.81 -67.72 67.40
CA ILE A 905 -47.92 -67.93 68.55
C ILE A 905 -48.71 -68.23 69.84
N ALA A 906 -49.87 -67.57 70.04
CA ALA A 906 -50.76 -67.86 71.18
C ALA A 906 -51.37 -69.27 71.09
N ASP A 907 -51.81 -69.71 69.91
CA ASP A 907 -52.37 -71.05 69.70
C ASP A 907 -51.31 -72.15 69.86
N ARG A 908 -50.09 -71.95 69.34
CA ARG A 908 -48.95 -72.86 69.60
C ARG A 908 -48.54 -72.92 71.08
N ARG A 909 -48.73 -71.84 71.85
CA ARG A 909 -48.55 -71.87 73.32
C ARG A 909 -49.67 -72.60 74.04
N ARG A 910 -50.92 -72.54 73.56
CA ARG A 910 -52.04 -73.31 74.13
C ARG A 910 -51.92 -74.82 73.88
N GLN A 911 -51.47 -75.24 72.70
CA GLN A 911 -51.28 -76.67 72.41
C GLN A 911 -50.16 -77.32 73.23
N ARG A 912 -49.20 -76.56 73.77
CA ARG A 912 -48.09 -77.08 74.60
C ARG A 912 -48.39 -77.21 76.10
N VAL A 913 -49.65 -77.02 76.50
CA VAL A 913 -50.12 -77.09 77.91
C VAL A 913 -51.16 -78.21 78.10
N ILE A 914 -51.52 -78.94 77.03
CA ILE A 914 -52.48 -80.06 77.05
C ILE A 914 -51.93 -81.26 76.24
N SER A 915 -50.63 -81.55 76.37
CA SER A 915 -49.96 -82.78 75.92
C SER A 915 -48.68 -83.01 76.70
#